data_AF-A0A7C2KIK7-F1
#
_entry.id   AF-A0A7C2KIK7-F1
#
_cell.length_a   1.000
_cell.length_b   1.000
_cell.length_c   1.000
_cell.angle_alpha   90.00
_cell.angle_beta   90.00
_cell.angle_gamma   90.00
#
_symmetry.space_group_name_H-M   'P 1'
#
loop_
_entity.id
_entity.type
_entity.pdbx_description
1 polymer ?
#
loop_
_entity_poly.entity_id
_entity_poly.type
_entity_poly.pdbx_seq_one_letter_code
_entity_poly.pdbx_strand_id
1 'polypeptide(L)'
;MSQIYLKLAKSLSFQEDKKKNDYQKALTFYQRALEMGALKEEEGDTRYRIALCYFHLKKYQESKKVLNQFITKFPDSSLTRKVHFYLGEIERHLGYLYKSRTHYLKVLKSKKEKEEDLSPKTLYHIGKSYRLPAPYTENELELGVKYWKILIEKYPKHKLAAQVAYEIGLSYNRFSHLRDQGIQQLLKFVEVYPKNKNAPIALQLVGNIYFNQKKYDQSIVYYTQYLGSYPNHRLWRTVQQQIINAKYTKGNHLYQLKKYPDAEGIYQSFLKEYPIDSRNPQILYNLGDISFQEKKYDEAIERWEKLFSKYPNYAIAHKALYSVGKYYSDTTHEFDKAIKTFKKVKHNPWYTMAQSEIRTLNTKSLSLETKKLFLSSQKPSIHVKVRNIEEFKVDVYRLDLNEYFSRNHTLKKVEQLDILLIKSDESFTHKVDSYKKHLLYVKDLDLKIDRAGAYVISISSETLKASTLLLVSDLAVSVESNKSEILVYAKNLSKEKGEGQAKVYVSNGKKIILEGQTDGQGILHHRFTKPQRKESLDQLTVLVEKNGSYAGTALNNRRYRSHDEKEYLGYIYSDKPVYKPGDSFSYKGILRKLYRGQLSRINTGQYRVKFISPTGKTIYEKNVSQSDYGSIHGRLSLPKTLATGWAKLRIESIKDKTITFEKSFEIAKYTKLEKEILFETDKVAYFP
;
A
#
# COMPACT_ATOMS: atom_id res chain seq x y z
N MET A 1 -28.94 -15.75 71.05
CA MET A 1 -29.06 -16.18 69.64
C MET A 1 -28.33 -15.28 68.64
N SER A 2 -28.46 -13.94 68.70
CA SER A 2 -27.73 -12.99 67.82
C SER A 2 -26.20 -13.21 67.81
N GLN A 3 -25.58 -13.41 68.97
CA GLN A 3 -24.14 -13.67 69.09
C GLN A 3 -23.67 -14.98 68.41
N ILE A 4 -24.53 -16.01 68.37
CA ILE A 4 -24.22 -17.28 67.69
C ILE A 4 -24.14 -17.04 66.19
N TYR A 5 -25.09 -16.29 65.63
CA TYR A 5 -25.05 -15.90 64.22
C TYR A 5 -23.84 -15.03 63.87
N LEU A 6 -23.43 -14.11 64.75
CA LEU A 6 -22.20 -13.34 64.55
C LEU A 6 -20.95 -14.21 64.57
N LYS A 7 -20.85 -15.16 65.50
CA LYS A 7 -19.71 -16.09 65.57
C LYS A 7 -19.61 -16.94 64.30
N LEU A 8 -20.75 -17.46 63.83
CA LEU A 8 -20.84 -18.21 62.58
C LEU A 8 -20.45 -17.34 61.38
N ALA A 9 -20.99 -16.13 61.28
CA ALA A 9 -20.67 -15.19 60.20
C ALA A 9 -19.18 -14.81 60.17
N LYS A 10 -18.58 -14.54 61.33
CA LYS A 10 -17.14 -14.25 61.46
C LYS A 10 -16.29 -15.46 61.05
N SER A 11 -16.68 -16.69 61.41
CA SER A 11 -15.95 -17.90 60.99
C SER A 11 -15.95 -18.15 59.47
N LEU A 12 -16.95 -17.60 58.76
CA LEU A 12 -17.15 -17.78 57.32
C LEU A 12 -16.70 -16.58 56.49
N SER A 13 -16.13 -15.53 57.10
CA SER A 13 -15.72 -14.32 56.37
C SER A 13 -14.44 -13.72 56.91
N PHE A 14 -13.67 -13.09 56.00
CA PHE A 14 -12.43 -12.37 56.33
C PHE A 14 -11.36 -13.23 57.03
N GLN A 15 -11.38 -14.55 56.81
CA GLN A 15 -10.34 -15.48 57.23
C GLN A 15 -9.07 -15.29 56.38
N GLU A 16 -7.91 -15.54 56.98
CA GLU A 16 -6.60 -15.47 56.29
C GLU A 16 -6.54 -16.44 55.11
N ASP A 17 -7.00 -17.67 55.32
CA ASP A 17 -7.22 -18.62 54.24
C ASP A 17 -8.48 -18.24 53.46
N LYS A 18 -8.27 -17.58 52.31
CA LYS A 18 -9.34 -17.12 51.43
C LYS A 18 -10.27 -18.24 50.97
N LYS A 19 -9.83 -19.50 50.96
CA LYS A 19 -10.67 -20.65 50.56
C LYS A 19 -11.75 -20.97 51.59
N LYS A 20 -11.59 -20.52 52.84
CA LYS A 20 -12.57 -20.71 53.93
C LYS A 20 -13.66 -19.63 53.96
N ASN A 21 -13.56 -18.60 53.13
CA ASN A 21 -14.53 -17.50 53.10
C ASN A 21 -15.74 -17.85 52.23
N ASP A 22 -16.91 -17.99 52.84
CA ASP A 22 -18.20 -18.05 52.17
C ASP A 22 -18.98 -16.75 52.46
N TYR A 23 -18.70 -15.72 51.65
CA TYR A 23 -19.28 -14.40 51.83
C TYR A 23 -20.81 -14.38 51.68
N GLN A 24 -21.40 -15.33 50.94
CA GLN A 24 -22.85 -15.39 50.76
C GLN A 24 -23.54 -15.96 52.00
N LYS A 25 -23.00 -17.04 52.59
CA LYS A 25 -23.51 -17.55 53.89
C LYS A 25 -23.21 -16.60 55.03
N ALA A 26 -22.01 -16.02 55.08
CA ALA A 26 -21.65 -15.03 56.08
C ALA A 26 -22.59 -13.82 56.04
N LEU A 27 -22.94 -13.33 54.84
CA LEU A 27 -23.91 -12.26 54.66
C LEU A 27 -25.27 -12.61 55.28
N THR A 28 -25.81 -13.80 55.01
CA THR A 28 -27.09 -14.26 55.59
C THR A 28 -27.04 -14.29 57.12
N PHE A 29 -25.93 -14.78 57.70
CA PHE A 29 -25.79 -14.83 59.15
C PHE A 29 -25.61 -13.45 59.78
N TYR A 30 -24.86 -12.53 59.15
CA TYR A 30 -24.79 -11.14 59.63
C TYR A 30 -26.15 -10.43 59.57
N GLN A 31 -26.95 -10.66 58.53
CA GLN A 31 -28.31 -10.09 58.40
C GLN A 31 -29.25 -10.62 59.48
N ARG A 32 -29.27 -11.94 59.71
CA ARG A 32 -30.05 -12.55 60.80
C ARG A 32 -29.62 -12.03 62.17
N ALA A 33 -28.32 -11.85 62.40
CA ALA A 33 -27.83 -11.28 63.65
C ALA A 33 -28.35 -9.84 63.88
N LEU A 34 -28.47 -9.05 62.82
CA LEU A 34 -28.99 -7.68 62.86
C LEU A 34 -30.51 -7.63 63.09
N GLU A 35 -31.27 -8.54 62.47
CA GLU A 35 -32.73 -8.65 62.63
C GLU A 35 -33.16 -9.04 64.05
N MET A 36 -32.35 -9.83 64.76
CA MET A 36 -32.63 -10.26 66.13
C MET A 36 -32.41 -9.16 67.20
N GLY A 37 -32.05 -7.93 66.81
CA GLY A 37 -32.25 -6.72 67.62
C GLY A 37 -31.32 -6.49 68.83
N ALA A 38 -30.34 -7.35 69.10
CA ALA A 38 -29.51 -7.29 70.32
C ALA A 38 -28.03 -6.93 70.09
N LEU A 39 -27.73 -5.94 69.23
CA LEU A 39 -26.37 -5.55 68.84
C LEU A 39 -26.03 -4.10 69.22
N LYS A 40 -26.29 -3.65 70.46
CA LYS A 40 -26.13 -2.22 70.84
C LYS A 40 -24.75 -1.65 70.47
N GLU A 41 -23.66 -2.34 70.80
CA GLU A 41 -22.29 -1.86 70.53
C GLU A 41 -21.69 -2.43 69.22
N GLU A 42 -22.19 -3.56 68.73
CA GLU A 42 -21.66 -4.26 67.55
C GLU A 42 -22.44 -3.95 66.25
N GLU A 43 -23.50 -3.15 66.29
CA GLU A 43 -24.33 -2.85 65.11
C GLU A 43 -23.50 -2.23 63.97
N GLY A 44 -22.63 -1.28 64.30
CA GLY A 44 -21.74 -0.63 63.34
C GLY A 44 -20.80 -1.63 62.65
N ASP A 45 -20.03 -2.40 63.42
CA ASP A 45 -19.10 -3.40 62.89
C ASP A 45 -19.83 -4.45 62.03
N THR A 46 -21.00 -4.89 62.48
CA THR A 46 -21.85 -5.85 61.75
C THR A 46 -22.30 -5.28 60.39
N ARG A 47 -22.82 -4.05 60.36
CA ARG A 47 -23.23 -3.38 59.10
C ARG A 47 -22.06 -3.16 58.16
N TYR A 48 -20.89 -2.79 58.69
CA TYR A 48 -19.67 -2.67 57.91
C TYR A 48 -19.28 -4.02 57.29
N ARG A 49 -19.30 -5.12 58.06
CA ARG A 49 -19.02 -6.48 57.56
C ARG A 49 -20.02 -6.95 56.51
N ILE A 50 -21.32 -6.67 56.69
CA ILE A 50 -22.36 -6.90 55.67
C ILE A 50 -21.98 -6.22 54.36
N ALA A 51 -21.60 -4.95 54.43
CA ALA A 51 -21.22 -4.20 53.24
C ALA A 51 -19.95 -4.76 52.57
N LEU A 52 -18.97 -5.22 53.35
CA LEU A 52 -17.80 -5.90 52.83
C LEU A 52 -18.13 -7.25 52.17
N CYS A 53 -19.06 -8.03 52.73
CA CYS A 53 -19.56 -9.25 52.08
C CYS A 53 -20.17 -8.92 50.71
N TYR A 54 -21.03 -7.89 50.64
CA TYR A 54 -21.56 -7.41 49.36
C TYR A 54 -20.45 -6.98 48.39
N PHE A 55 -19.42 -6.28 48.87
CA PHE A 55 -18.27 -5.87 48.06
C PHE A 55 -17.51 -7.06 47.47
N HIS A 56 -17.20 -8.07 48.28
CA HIS A 56 -16.52 -9.29 47.82
C HIS A 56 -17.38 -10.15 46.89
N LEU A 57 -18.71 -10.10 47.05
CA LEU A 57 -19.68 -10.68 46.12
C LEU A 57 -19.87 -9.84 44.84
N LYS A 58 -19.13 -8.74 44.68
CA LYS A 58 -19.24 -7.77 43.56
C LYS A 58 -20.63 -7.11 43.43
N LYS A 59 -21.42 -7.15 44.50
CA LYS A 59 -22.72 -6.49 44.65
C LYS A 59 -22.50 -5.05 45.12
N TYR A 60 -21.91 -4.25 44.23
CA TYR A 60 -21.37 -2.92 44.57
C TYR A 60 -22.45 -1.90 44.94
N GLN A 61 -23.64 -1.97 44.33
CA GLN A 61 -24.73 -1.03 44.64
C GLN A 61 -25.31 -1.29 46.03
N GLU A 62 -25.48 -2.56 46.38
CA GLU A 62 -25.95 -3.01 47.69
C GLU A 62 -24.93 -2.66 48.77
N SER A 63 -23.65 -2.93 48.52
CA SER A 63 -22.55 -2.52 49.40
C SER A 63 -22.56 -1.00 49.64
N LYS A 64 -22.67 -0.21 48.56
CA LYS A 64 -22.73 1.26 48.64
C LYS A 64 -23.92 1.75 49.46
N LYS A 65 -25.11 1.16 49.27
CA LYS A 65 -26.31 1.50 50.05
C LYS A 65 -26.06 1.29 51.55
N VAL A 66 -25.50 0.14 51.93
CA VAL A 66 -25.21 -0.18 53.34
C VAL A 66 -24.14 0.75 53.92
N LEU A 67 -23.06 1.05 53.17
CA LEU A 67 -22.01 1.95 53.64
C LEU A 67 -22.46 3.41 53.77
N ASN A 68 -23.34 3.89 52.88
CA ASN A 68 -23.91 5.24 53.00
C ASN A 68 -24.81 5.34 54.24
N GLN A 69 -25.66 4.32 54.50
CA GLN A 69 -26.45 4.25 55.72
C GLN A 69 -25.56 4.19 56.98
N PHE A 70 -24.42 3.48 56.89
CA PHE A 70 -23.44 3.44 57.98
C PHE A 70 -22.94 4.84 58.32
N ILE A 71 -22.52 5.64 57.33
CA ILE A 71 -22.00 6.99 57.59
C ILE A 71 -23.05 7.90 58.22
N THR A 72 -24.32 7.77 57.81
CA THR A 72 -25.41 8.56 58.39
C THR A 72 -25.70 8.16 59.84
N LYS A 73 -25.68 6.86 60.16
CA LYS A 73 -26.06 6.35 61.48
C LYS A 73 -24.89 6.33 62.49
N PHE A 74 -23.65 6.19 62.02
CA PHE A 74 -22.45 6.06 62.85
C PHE A 74 -21.32 6.99 62.39
N PRO A 75 -21.55 8.32 62.29
CA PRO A 75 -20.57 9.25 61.72
C PRO A 75 -19.22 9.25 62.47
N ASP A 76 -19.24 9.15 63.79
CA ASP A 76 -18.05 9.21 64.67
C ASP A 76 -17.35 7.86 64.89
N SER A 77 -17.79 6.80 64.18
CA SER A 77 -17.20 5.47 64.32
C SER A 77 -15.72 5.45 63.95
N SER A 78 -14.92 4.64 64.66
CA SER A 78 -13.53 4.33 64.27
C SER A 78 -13.44 3.71 62.86
N LEU A 79 -14.51 3.07 62.39
CA LEU A 79 -14.58 2.46 61.06
C LEU A 79 -14.88 3.47 59.95
N THR A 80 -15.27 4.71 60.24
CA THR A 80 -15.64 5.71 59.22
C THR A 80 -14.51 5.93 58.19
N ARG A 81 -13.25 5.87 58.63
CA ARG A 81 -12.06 5.92 57.74
C ARG A 81 -12.03 4.75 56.76
N LYS A 82 -12.24 3.51 57.25
CA LYS A 82 -12.33 2.30 56.42
C LYS A 82 -13.54 2.34 55.49
N VAL A 83 -14.69 2.84 55.95
CA VAL A 83 -15.90 2.98 55.14
C VAL A 83 -15.68 3.91 53.96
N HIS A 84 -15.05 5.06 54.17
CA HIS A 84 -14.67 5.94 53.06
C HIS A 84 -13.68 5.28 52.09
N PHE A 85 -12.73 4.48 52.57
CA PHE A 85 -11.86 3.72 51.68
C PHE A 85 -12.64 2.76 50.76
N TYR A 86 -13.55 1.96 51.33
CA TYR A 86 -14.36 1.01 50.56
C TYR A 86 -15.40 1.69 49.65
N LEU A 87 -16.01 2.80 50.06
CA LEU A 87 -16.84 3.61 49.16
C LEU A 87 -16.04 4.15 47.99
N GLY A 88 -14.79 4.58 48.23
CA GLY A 88 -13.87 4.96 47.16
C GLY A 88 -13.63 3.83 46.17
N GLU A 89 -13.37 2.61 46.66
CA GLU A 89 -13.16 1.43 45.82
C GLU A 89 -14.41 1.03 45.03
N ILE A 90 -15.58 1.06 45.68
CA ILE A 90 -16.87 0.81 45.04
C ILE A 90 -17.13 1.80 43.91
N GLU A 91 -17.00 3.10 44.16
CA GLU A 91 -17.21 4.12 43.13
C GLU A 91 -16.20 3.97 41.98
N ARG A 92 -14.97 3.53 42.25
CA ARG A 92 -13.98 3.22 41.21
C ARG A 92 -14.42 2.02 40.36
N HIS A 93 -14.90 0.96 40.99
CA HIS A 93 -15.41 -0.24 40.30
C HIS A 93 -16.67 0.06 39.47
N LEU A 94 -17.49 1.00 39.91
CA LEU A 94 -18.66 1.50 39.17
C LEU A 94 -18.30 2.53 38.08
N GLY A 95 -17.03 2.94 37.95
CA GLY A 95 -16.57 3.91 36.95
C GLY A 95 -16.71 5.39 37.34
N TYR A 96 -17.24 5.69 38.54
CA TYR A 96 -17.39 7.06 39.06
C TYR A 96 -16.08 7.57 39.68
N LEU A 97 -15.04 7.74 38.85
CA LEU A 97 -13.67 8.04 39.29
C LEU A 97 -13.56 9.33 40.12
N TYR A 98 -14.34 10.37 39.82
CA TYR A 98 -14.37 11.59 40.62
C TYR A 98 -14.90 11.33 42.04
N LYS A 99 -16.04 10.65 42.17
CA LYS A 99 -16.63 10.29 43.48
C LYS A 99 -15.70 9.36 44.27
N SER A 100 -15.01 8.46 43.58
CA SER A 100 -13.98 7.62 44.19
C SER A 100 -12.90 8.46 44.87
N ARG A 101 -12.39 9.49 44.19
CA ARG A 101 -11.38 10.42 44.75
C ARG A 101 -11.90 11.21 45.94
N THR A 102 -13.14 11.71 45.90
CA THR A 102 -13.68 12.48 47.04
C THR A 102 -13.71 11.64 48.31
N HIS A 103 -14.05 10.35 48.21
CA HIS A 103 -13.98 9.42 49.33
C HIS A 103 -12.53 9.15 49.79
N TYR A 104 -11.59 8.90 48.87
CA TYR A 104 -10.19 8.71 49.24
C TYR A 104 -9.56 9.93 49.91
N LEU A 105 -9.91 11.15 49.48
CA LEU A 105 -9.41 12.37 50.11
C LEU A 105 -9.91 12.51 51.56
N LYS A 106 -11.10 11.99 51.90
CA LYS A 106 -11.58 11.93 53.29
C LYS A 106 -10.73 10.96 54.13
N VAL A 107 -10.29 9.84 53.55
CA VAL A 107 -9.39 8.87 54.21
C VAL A 107 -8.04 9.49 54.56
N LEU A 108 -7.50 10.34 53.68
CA LEU A 108 -6.22 11.02 53.89
C LEU A 108 -6.30 12.19 54.89
N LYS A 109 -7.49 12.78 55.11
CA LYS A 109 -7.68 13.90 56.04
C LYS A 109 -7.87 13.48 57.51
N SER A 110 -8.24 12.23 57.78
CA SER A 110 -8.56 11.77 59.15
C SER A 110 -7.30 11.52 59.99
N LYS A 111 -7.17 12.15 61.18
CA LYS A 111 -5.99 12.11 62.07
C LYS A 111 -5.93 10.94 63.09
N LYS A 112 -6.57 9.78 62.85
CA LYS A 112 -6.53 8.65 63.82
C LYS A 112 -5.59 7.52 63.37
N GLU A 113 -4.44 7.44 64.05
CA GLU A 113 -3.33 6.48 63.86
C GLU A 113 -3.28 5.42 64.97
N LYS A 114 -4.27 4.52 65.03
CA LYS A 114 -4.17 3.31 65.88
C LYS A 114 -4.37 1.99 65.12
N GLU A 115 -4.61 2.03 63.81
CA GLU A 115 -4.86 0.84 62.96
C GLU A 115 -3.93 0.83 61.73
N GLU A 116 -3.93 -0.29 60.99
CA GLU A 116 -3.22 -0.47 59.70
C GLU A 116 -3.31 0.80 58.86
N ASP A 117 -2.15 1.38 58.53
CA ASP A 117 -2.14 2.62 57.79
C ASP A 117 -2.65 2.40 56.36
N LEU A 118 -3.88 2.87 56.11
CA LEU A 118 -4.53 2.80 54.81
C LEU A 118 -3.95 3.82 53.82
N SER A 119 -3.10 4.75 54.26
CA SER A 119 -2.60 5.83 53.43
C SER A 119 -1.84 5.36 52.18
N PRO A 120 -0.92 4.36 52.24
CA PRO A 120 -0.23 3.87 51.03
C PRO A 120 -1.21 3.25 50.03
N LYS A 121 -2.16 2.43 50.50
CA LYS A 121 -3.21 1.86 49.64
C LYS A 121 -4.08 2.96 49.04
N THR A 122 -4.50 3.92 49.84
CA THR A 122 -5.35 5.05 49.41
C THR A 122 -4.66 5.89 48.34
N LEU A 123 -3.40 6.28 48.54
CA LEU A 123 -2.61 7.02 47.56
C LEU A 123 -2.45 6.24 46.26
N TYR A 124 -2.23 4.93 46.35
CA TYR A 124 -2.18 4.05 45.18
C TYR A 124 -3.50 4.10 44.40
N HIS A 125 -4.64 3.91 45.08
CA HIS A 125 -5.96 3.90 44.46
C HIS A 125 -6.40 5.27 43.93
N ILE A 126 -5.94 6.38 44.53
CA ILE A 126 -6.11 7.72 43.95
C ILE A 126 -5.41 7.80 42.59
N GLY A 127 -4.14 7.40 42.48
CA GLY A 127 -3.46 7.38 41.19
C GLY A 127 -4.12 6.45 40.16
N LYS A 128 -4.62 5.28 40.59
CA LYS A 128 -5.44 4.40 39.72
C LYS A 128 -6.74 5.06 39.26
N SER A 129 -7.34 5.92 40.07
CA SER A 129 -8.55 6.68 39.69
C SER A 129 -8.28 7.73 38.60
N TYR A 130 -7.01 8.13 38.41
CA TYR A 130 -6.53 8.90 37.26
C TYR A 130 -6.04 7.99 36.12
N ARG A 131 -6.47 6.73 36.12
CA ARG A 131 -6.20 5.71 35.08
C ARG A 131 -4.73 5.33 34.91
N LEU A 132 -3.85 5.67 35.85
CA LEU A 132 -2.46 5.22 35.77
C LEU A 132 -2.36 3.68 35.82
N PRO A 133 -1.44 3.05 35.07
CA PRO A 133 -0.39 3.65 34.25
C PRO A 133 -0.80 3.97 32.80
N ALA A 134 -2.09 4.03 32.52
CA ALA A 134 -2.66 4.24 31.20
C ALA A 134 -3.57 5.49 31.14
N PRO A 135 -3.08 6.68 31.53
CA PRO A 135 -3.87 7.91 31.47
C PRO A 135 -4.29 8.23 30.03
N TYR A 136 -5.43 8.91 29.87
CA TYR A 136 -5.86 9.40 28.55
C TYR A 136 -5.38 10.83 28.27
N THR A 137 -5.13 11.61 29.32
CA THR A 137 -4.70 13.01 29.20
C THR A 137 -3.48 13.27 30.08
N GLU A 138 -2.72 14.31 29.75
CA GLU A 138 -1.56 14.74 30.55
C GLU A 138 -1.98 15.26 31.93
N ASN A 139 -3.15 15.89 32.05
CA ASN A 139 -3.68 16.31 33.35
C ASN A 139 -3.97 15.09 34.26
N GLU A 140 -4.48 13.99 33.70
CA GLU A 140 -4.64 12.74 34.46
C GLU A 140 -3.28 12.17 34.90
N LEU A 141 -2.28 12.23 33.99
CA LEU A 141 -0.92 11.83 34.30
C LEU A 141 -0.35 12.64 35.47
N GLU A 142 -0.36 13.96 35.36
CA GLU A 142 0.21 14.88 36.35
C GLU A 142 -0.44 14.69 37.73
N LEU A 143 -1.78 14.74 37.78
CA LEU A 143 -2.51 14.60 39.04
C LEU A 143 -2.34 13.21 39.65
N GLY A 144 -2.36 12.15 38.85
CA GLY A 144 -2.14 10.79 39.36
C GLY A 144 -0.73 10.59 39.89
N VAL A 145 0.29 11.06 39.15
CA VAL A 145 1.71 10.95 39.52
C VAL A 145 1.98 11.73 40.80
N LYS A 146 1.35 12.90 41.01
CA LYS A 146 1.45 13.66 42.26
C LYS A 146 1.16 12.80 43.50
N TYR A 147 0.07 12.02 43.50
CA TYR A 147 -0.27 11.16 44.64
C TYR A 147 0.64 9.94 44.77
N TRP A 148 1.09 9.36 43.66
CA TRP A 148 2.06 8.26 43.69
C TRP A 148 3.46 8.70 44.14
N LYS A 149 3.88 9.94 43.86
CA LYS A 149 5.11 10.53 44.41
C LYS A 149 5.03 10.65 45.93
N ILE A 150 3.90 11.14 46.48
CA ILE A 150 3.68 11.18 47.93
C ILE A 150 3.78 9.76 48.53
N LEU A 151 3.27 8.74 47.84
CA LEU A 151 3.38 7.35 48.29
C LEU A 151 4.84 6.91 48.39
N ILE A 152 5.65 7.18 47.35
CA ILE A 152 7.08 6.83 47.32
C ILE A 152 7.84 7.57 48.43
N GLU A 153 7.58 8.87 48.62
CA GLU A 153 8.29 9.72 49.57
C GLU A 153 7.97 9.37 51.02
N LYS A 154 6.69 9.20 51.35
CA LYS A 154 6.26 8.92 52.74
C LYS A 154 6.37 7.45 53.12
N TYR A 155 6.29 6.54 52.16
CA TYR A 155 6.25 5.09 52.40
C TYR A 155 7.25 4.31 51.54
N PRO A 156 8.55 4.69 51.52
CA PRO A 156 9.54 4.11 50.59
C PRO A 156 9.77 2.60 50.77
N LYS A 157 9.59 2.08 51.98
CA LYS A 157 9.71 0.63 52.28
C LYS A 157 8.44 -0.16 51.97
N HIS A 158 7.32 0.49 51.66
CA HIS A 158 6.07 -0.19 51.39
C HIS A 158 6.11 -0.84 50.00
N LYS A 159 5.57 -2.07 49.86
CA LYS A 159 5.59 -2.83 48.59
C LYS A 159 5.00 -2.07 47.38
N LEU A 160 4.06 -1.15 47.63
CA LEU A 160 3.47 -0.32 46.58
C LEU A 160 4.40 0.78 46.08
N ALA A 161 5.41 1.23 46.85
CA ALA A 161 6.33 2.29 46.43
C ALA A 161 7.13 1.89 45.19
N ALA A 162 7.74 0.70 45.23
CA ALA A 162 8.43 0.13 44.07
C ALA A 162 7.47 -0.12 42.89
N GLN A 163 6.23 -0.56 43.17
CA GLN A 163 5.23 -0.78 42.12
C GLN A 163 4.86 0.52 41.40
N VAL A 164 4.52 1.57 42.15
CA VAL A 164 4.13 2.85 41.53
C VAL A 164 5.32 3.55 40.89
N ALA A 165 6.54 3.45 41.42
CA ALA A 165 7.72 4.01 40.78
C ALA A 165 7.92 3.45 39.36
N TYR A 166 7.78 2.14 39.19
CA TYR A 166 7.79 1.51 37.87
C TYR A 166 6.60 1.97 36.99
N GLU A 167 5.38 1.95 37.54
CA GLU A 167 4.17 2.35 36.81
C GLU A 167 4.17 3.83 36.40
N ILE A 168 4.81 4.73 37.14
CA ILE A 168 5.03 6.14 36.76
C ILE A 168 5.82 6.21 35.45
N GLY A 169 6.95 5.50 35.35
CA GLY A 169 7.75 5.48 34.13
C GLY A 169 6.98 4.95 32.91
N LEU A 170 6.15 3.91 33.12
CA LEU A 170 5.24 3.42 32.07
C LEU A 170 4.19 4.46 31.65
N SER A 171 3.70 5.25 32.60
CA SER A 171 2.65 6.26 32.37
C SER A 171 3.13 7.38 31.46
N TYR A 172 4.35 7.88 31.67
CA TYR A 172 4.96 8.90 30.81
C TYR A 172 5.19 8.42 29.38
N ASN A 173 5.57 7.15 29.18
CA ASN A 173 5.81 6.57 27.86
C ASN A 173 4.54 6.50 26.97
N ARG A 174 3.35 6.78 27.54
CA ARG A 174 2.10 6.90 26.78
C ARG A 174 2.08 8.11 25.85
N PHE A 175 2.82 9.16 26.17
CA PHE A 175 2.89 10.40 25.41
C PHE A 175 4.25 10.50 24.72
N SER A 176 4.26 10.64 23.39
CA SER A 176 5.50 10.59 22.60
C SER A 176 6.53 11.63 23.02
N HIS A 177 6.08 12.86 23.32
CA HIS A 177 6.94 13.97 23.74
C HIS A 177 7.44 13.84 25.20
N LEU A 178 6.82 12.98 26.02
CA LEU A 178 7.24 12.73 27.41
C LEU A 178 8.07 11.46 27.57
N ARG A 179 8.46 10.81 26.46
CA ARG A 179 9.23 9.55 26.52
C ARG A 179 10.55 9.70 27.26
N ASP A 180 11.25 10.83 27.11
CA ASP A 180 12.51 11.07 27.80
C ASP A 180 12.31 11.17 29.33
N GLN A 181 11.23 11.81 29.78
CA GLN A 181 10.83 11.80 31.19
C GLN A 181 10.50 10.38 31.66
N GLY A 182 9.76 9.61 30.85
CA GLY A 182 9.45 8.21 31.16
C GLY A 182 10.70 7.35 31.31
N ILE A 183 11.69 7.52 30.43
CA ILE A 183 12.99 6.87 30.52
C ILE A 183 13.69 7.24 31.83
N GLN A 184 13.76 8.53 32.18
CA GLN A 184 14.37 8.98 33.43
C GLN A 184 13.69 8.33 34.66
N GLN A 185 12.36 8.23 34.67
CA GLN A 185 11.64 7.59 35.77
C GLN A 185 11.90 6.07 35.83
N LEU A 186 11.98 5.39 34.68
CA LEU A 186 12.32 3.96 34.62
C LEU A 186 13.76 3.70 35.08
N LEU A 187 14.72 4.54 34.68
CA LEU A 187 16.12 4.42 35.11
C LEU A 187 16.27 4.68 36.61
N LYS A 188 15.60 5.72 37.14
CA LYS A 188 15.55 5.97 38.59
C LYS A 188 14.94 4.78 39.35
N PHE A 189 13.90 4.15 38.80
CA PHE A 189 13.33 2.94 39.39
C PHE A 189 14.33 1.78 39.40
N VAL A 190 15.09 1.57 38.33
CA VAL A 190 16.13 0.53 38.26
C VAL A 190 17.25 0.79 39.27
N GLU A 191 17.65 2.04 39.45
CA GLU A 191 18.67 2.47 40.41
C GLU A 191 18.23 2.26 41.86
N VAL A 192 17.00 2.66 42.20
CA VAL A 192 16.48 2.60 43.57
C VAL A 192 16.03 1.18 43.95
N TYR A 193 15.53 0.39 43.00
CA TYR A 193 14.99 -0.95 43.24
C TYR A 193 15.61 -2.03 42.35
N PRO A 194 16.95 -2.21 42.33
CA PRO A 194 17.65 -3.08 41.37
C PRO A 194 17.29 -4.57 41.53
N LYS A 195 16.90 -5.00 42.74
CA LYS A 195 16.47 -6.39 43.02
C LYS A 195 14.98 -6.64 42.72
N ASN A 196 14.23 -5.62 42.31
CA ASN A 196 12.82 -5.79 42.00
C ASN A 196 12.65 -6.59 40.70
N LYS A 197 11.67 -7.51 40.66
CA LYS A 197 11.36 -8.32 39.47
C LYS A 197 11.11 -7.50 38.18
N ASN A 198 10.71 -6.24 38.31
CA ASN A 198 10.45 -5.34 37.19
C ASN A 198 11.70 -4.53 36.77
N ALA A 199 12.77 -4.48 37.55
CA ALA A 199 13.98 -3.73 37.21
C ALA A 199 14.64 -4.20 35.88
N PRO A 200 14.87 -5.51 35.65
CA PRO A 200 15.34 -5.98 34.34
C PRO A 200 14.36 -5.64 33.21
N ILE A 201 13.05 -5.71 33.47
CA ILE A 201 12.00 -5.41 32.48
C ILE A 201 12.02 -3.91 32.12
N ALA A 202 12.19 -3.04 33.12
CA ALA A 202 12.29 -1.60 32.94
C ALA A 202 13.52 -1.21 32.12
N LEU A 203 14.68 -1.81 32.40
CA LEU A 203 15.91 -1.51 31.68
C LEU A 203 15.85 -1.98 30.22
N GLN A 204 15.28 -3.16 29.97
CA GLN A 204 14.99 -3.60 28.60
C GLN A 204 14.02 -2.63 27.91
N LEU A 205 12.97 -2.18 28.61
CA LEU A 205 12.00 -1.24 28.05
C LEU A 205 12.65 0.09 27.66
N VAL A 206 13.59 0.61 28.45
CA VAL A 206 14.37 1.80 28.09
C VAL A 206 15.11 1.59 26.77
N GLY A 207 15.81 0.45 26.62
CA GLY A 207 16.46 0.07 25.35
C GLY A 207 15.47 0.02 24.18
N ASN A 208 14.26 -0.54 24.40
CA ASN A 208 13.19 -0.60 23.40
C ASN A 208 12.67 0.78 23.01
N ILE A 209 12.51 1.70 23.97
CA ILE A 209 12.05 3.06 23.70
C ILE A 209 13.06 3.77 22.80
N TYR A 210 14.35 3.70 23.12
CA TYR A 210 15.40 4.28 22.28
C TYR A 210 15.48 3.63 20.89
N PHE A 211 15.32 2.31 20.80
CA PHE A 211 15.24 1.60 19.51
C PHE A 211 14.10 2.14 18.64
N ASN A 212 12.91 2.31 19.22
CA ASN A 212 11.74 2.82 18.52
C ASN A 212 11.87 4.30 18.13
N GLN A 213 12.67 5.07 18.87
CA GLN A 213 13.06 6.45 18.50
C GLN A 213 14.18 6.48 17.43
N LYS A 214 14.61 5.32 16.90
CA LYS A 214 15.76 5.17 15.99
C LYS A 214 17.10 5.64 16.58
N LYS A 215 17.17 5.85 17.89
CA LYS A 215 18.39 6.17 18.64
C LYS A 215 19.12 4.86 18.97
N TYR A 216 19.64 4.19 17.94
CA TYR A 216 20.18 2.83 18.03
C TYR A 216 21.37 2.71 18.99
N ASP A 217 22.25 3.72 19.04
CA ASP A 217 23.41 3.71 19.93
C ASP A 217 22.99 3.71 21.41
N GLN A 218 22.06 4.58 21.78
CA GLN A 218 21.50 4.61 23.13
C GLN A 218 20.77 3.29 23.46
N SER A 219 20.03 2.73 22.51
CA SER A 219 19.38 1.43 22.67
C SER A 219 20.40 0.33 23.00
N ILE A 220 21.50 0.26 22.25
CA ILE A 220 22.59 -0.71 22.46
C ILE A 220 23.24 -0.53 23.84
N VAL A 221 23.46 0.72 24.28
CA VAL A 221 24.01 1.01 25.61
C VAL A 221 23.14 0.39 26.71
N TYR A 222 21.83 0.64 26.71
CA TYR A 222 20.95 0.13 27.77
C TYR A 222 20.69 -1.38 27.68
N TYR A 223 20.67 -1.96 26.47
CA TYR A 223 20.66 -3.42 26.34
C TYR A 223 21.95 -4.06 26.86
N THR A 224 23.10 -3.45 26.61
CA THR A 224 24.39 -3.93 27.12
C THR A 224 24.45 -3.84 28.64
N GLN A 225 23.97 -2.72 29.20
CA GLN A 225 23.81 -2.57 30.65
C GLN A 225 22.90 -3.66 31.22
N TYR A 226 21.80 -3.99 30.56
CA TYR A 226 20.93 -5.10 30.97
C TYR A 226 21.70 -6.43 31.03
N LEU A 227 22.52 -6.75 30.01
CA LEU A 227 23.25 -8.02 29.98
C LEU A 227 24.28 -8.13 31.12
N GLY A 228 24.88 -7.00 31.52
CA GLY A 228 25.81 -6.92 32.65
C GLY A 228 25.12 -6.94 34.02
N SER A 229 24.04 -6.19 34.20
CA SER A 229 23.32 -6.09 35.48
C SER A 229 22.45 -7.32 35.79
N TYR A 230 21.96 -8.04 34.76
CA TYR A 230 21.00 -9.13 34.92
C TYR A 230 21.37 -10.40 34.11
N PRO A 231 22.57 -10.99 34.30
CA PRO A 231 23.08 -12.08 33.46
C PRO A 231 22.22 -13.36 33.51
N ASN A 232 21.54 -13.62 34.62
CA ASN A 232 20.74 -14.83 34.83
C ASN A 232 19.23 -14.62 34.57
N HIS A 233 18.80 -13.44 34.10
CA HIS A 233 17.39 -13.18 33.87
C HIS A 233 16.90 -13.84 32.58
N ARG A 234 15.65 -14.36 32.59
CA ARG A 234 15.06 -15.12 31.46
C ARG A 234 15.06 -14.40 30.10
N LEU A 235 15.15 -13.08 30.08
CA LEU A 235 15.16 -12.27 28.85
C LEU A 235 16.57 -12.02 28.30
N TRP A 236 17.63 -12.58 28.91
CA TRP A 236 19.02 -12.34 28.49
C TRP A 236 19.26 -12.64 27.01
N ARG A 237 18.85 -13.81 26.52
CA ARG A 237 18.98 -14.17 25.10
C ARG A 237 18.18 -13.24 24.19
N THR A 238 17.00 -12.81 24.63
CA THR A 238 16.18 -11.84 23.89
C THR A 238 16.90 -10.51 23.77
N VAL A 239 17.42 -9.97 24.86
CA VAL A 239 18.14 -8.68 24.86
C VAL A 239 19.42 -8.75 24.04
N GLN A 240 20.15 -9.86 24.11
CA GLN A 240 21.31 -10.08 23.24
C GLN A 240 20.92 -9.99 21.76
N GLN A 241 19.83 -10.64 21.34
CA GLN A 241 19.32 -10.53 19.97
C GLN A 241 18.85 -9.12 19.62
N GLN A 242 18.34 -8.35 20.59
CA GLN A 242 17.96 -6.95 20.38
C GLN A 242 19.17 -6.05 20.10
N ILE A 243 20.34 -6.32 20.68
CA ILE A 243 21.59 -5.63 20.33
C ILE A 243 21.98 -5.90 18.88
N ILE A 244 21.97 -7.17 18.48
CA ILE A 244 22.30 -7.55 17.10
C ILE A 244 21.31 -6.91 16.12
N ASN A 245 20.01 -6.93 16.46
CA ASN A 245 18.99 -6.26 15.67
C ASN A 245 19.18 -4.74 15.60
N ALA A 246 19.57 -4.08 16.70
CA ALA A 246 19.86 -2.65 16.72
C ALA A 246 21.04 -2.29 15.80
N LYS A 247 22.15 -3.05 15.84
CA LYS A 247 23.30 -2.84 14.95
C LYS A 247 22.94 -3.01 13.48
N TYR A 248 22.25 -4.10 13.14
CA TYR A 248 21.77 -4.34 11.77
C TYR A 248 20.83 -3.21 11.28
N THR A 249 19.87 -2.82 12.12
CA THR A 249 18.90 -1.77 11.78
C THR A 249 19.58 -0.41 11.62
N LYS A 250 20.58 -0.09 12.45
CA LYS A 250 21.41 1.12 12.31
C LYS A 250 22.09 1.17 10.94
N GLY A 251 22.76 0.10 10.53
CA GLY A 251 23.43 0.02 9.22
C GLY A 251 22.45 0.24 8.07
N ASN A 252 21.29 -0.44 8.11
CA ASN A 252 20.24 -0.26 7.10
C ASN A 252 19.64 1.14 7.08
N HIS A 253 19.48 1.77 8.25
CA HIS A 253 18.96 3.12 8.34
C HIS A 253 19.93 4.12 7.71
N LEU A 254 21.23 4.01 8.01
CA LEU A 254 22.29 4.84 7.41
C LEU A 254 22.38 4.65 5.90
N TYR A 255 22.28 3.41 5.43
CA TYR A 255 22.22 3.09 4.00
C TYR A 255 21.02 3.76 3.30
N GLN A 256 19.83 3.73 3.92
CA GLN A 256 18.64 4.42 3.38
C GLN A 256 18.79 5.95 3.34
N LEU A 257 19.50 6.52 4.32
CA LEU A 257 19.86 7.94 4.35
C LEU A 257 21.00 8.30 3.39
N LYS A 258 21.52 7.32 2.62
CA LYS A 258 22.68 7.45 1.71
C LYS A 258 23.97 7.91 2.41
N LYS A 259 24.05 7.71 3.73
CA LYS A 259 25.29 7.90 4.50
C LYS A 259 26.17 6.66 4.34
N TYR A 260 26.70 6.48 3.14
CA TYR A 260 27.38 5.26 2.73
C TYR A 260 28.63 4.92 3.56
N PRO A 261 29.54 5.88 3.89
CA PRO A 261 30.69 5.57 4.72
C PRO A 261 30.31 5.06 6.11
N ASP A 262 29.32 5.70 6.75
CA ASP A 262 28.83 5.29 8.07
C ASP A 262 28.16 3.91 8.01
N ALA A 263 27.34 3.67 6.98
CA ALA A 263 26.67 2.39 6.79
C ALA A 263 27.68 1.25 6.55
N GLU A 264 28.69 1.49 5.73
CA GLU A 264 29.77 0.56 5.45
C GLU A 264 30.53 0.18 6.73
N GLY A 265 30.92 1.15 7.55
CA GLY A 265 31.58 0.87 8.84
C GLY A 265 30.74 0.01 9.77
N ILE A 266 29.43 0.26 9.86
CA ILE A 266 28.50 -0.57 10.65
C ILE A 266 28.35 -1.97 10.07
N TYR A 267 28.30 -2.11 8.75
CA TYR A 267 28.20 -3.41 8.08
C TYR A 267 29.47 -4.25 8.24
N GLN A 268 30.65 -3.65 8.08
CA GLN A 268 31.92 -4.34 8.25
C GLN A 268 32.11 -4.83 9.69
N SER A 269 31.82 -3.99 10.68
CA SER A 269 31.84 -4.40 12.10
C SER A 269 30.83 -5.52 12.38
N PHE A 270 29.62 -5.42 11.84
CA PHE A 270 28.61 -6.47 11.98
C PHE A 270 29.08 -7.82 11.43
N LEU A 271 29.65 -7.85 10.22
CA LEU A 271 30.15 -9.08 9.61
C LEU A 271 31.29 -9.72 10.42
N LYS A 272 32.12 -8.91 11.09
CA LYS A 272 33.21 -9.38 11.96
C LYS A 272 32.67 -9.94 13.27
N GLU A 273 31.74 -9.25 13.91
CA GLU A 273 31.20 -9.61 15.22
C GLU A 273 30.18 -10.77 15.16
N TYR A 274 29.44 -10.88 14.07
CA TYR A 274 28.36 -11.86 13.91
C TYR A 274 28.51 -12.67 12.60
N PRO A 275 29.60 -13.44 12.42
CA PRO A 275 29.95 -14.07 11.14
C PRO A 275 28.95 -15.14 10.65
N ILE A 276 28.16 -15.70 11.56
CA ILE A 276 27.14 -16.73 11.28
C ILE A 276 25.71 -16.19 11.20
N ASP A 277 25.52 -14.87 11.33
CA ASP A 277 24.19 -14.27 11.28
C ASP A 277 23.55 -14.43 9.89
N SER A 278 22.27 -14.81 9.88
CA SER A 278 21.53 -15.09 8.64
C SER A 278 21.32 -13.87 7.75
N ARG A 279 21.57 -12.65 8.26
CA ARG A 279 21.47 -11.39 7.52
C ARG A 279 22.75 -11.00 6.78
N ASN A 280 23.87 -11.70 7.03
CA ASN A 280 25.15 -11.41 6.38
C ASN A 280 25.10 -11.36 4.84
N PRO A 281 24.35 -12.25 4.14
CA PRO A 281 24.19 -12.15 2.69
C PRO A 281 23.56 -10.82 2.24
N GLN A 282 22.59 -10.30 3.01
CA GLN A 282 21.96 -9.02 2.71
C GLN A 282 22.93 -7.85 2.94
N ILE A 283 23.74 -7.92 4.00
CA ILE A 283 24.77 -6.91 4.28
C ILE A 283 25.81 -6.85 3.16
N LEU A 284 26.31 -8.00 2.70
CA LEU A 284 27.26 -8.06 1.59
C LEU A 284 26.66 -7.54 0.29
N TYR A 285 25.38 -7.81 0.04
CA TYR A 285 24.68 -7.21 -1.10
C TYR A 285 24.64 -5.68 -0.99
N ASN A 286 24.31 -5.15 0.19
CA ASN A 286 24.26 -3.71 0.43
C ASN A 286 25.63 -3.05 0.29
N LEU A 287 26.72 -3.72 0.72
CA LEU A 287 28.09 -3.23 0.52
C LEU A 287 28.47 -3.14 -0.96
N GLY A 288 28.08 -4.12 -1.78
CA GLY A 288 28.26 -4.03 -3.23
C GLY A 288 27.38 -2.94 -3.86
N ASP A 289 26.15 -2.77 -3.38
CA ASP A 289 25.27 -1.70 -3.84
C ASP A 289 25.81 -0.31 -3.47
N ILE A 290 26.37 -0.15 -2.26
CA ILE A 290 27.07 1.07 -1.85
C ILE A 290 28.17 1.43 -2.87
N SER A 291 29.07 0.49 -3.18
CA SER A 291 30.12 0.72 -4.19
C SER A 291 29.52 1.08 -5.55
N PHE A 292 28.40 0.46 -5.94
CA PHE A 292 27.71 0.77 -7.19
C PHE A 292 27.14 2.20 -7.21
N GLN A 293 26.51 2.64 -6.11
CA GLN A 293 25.98 4.01 -5.96
C GLN A 293 27.10 5.06 -5.95
N GLU A 294 28.27 4.70 -5.43
CA GLU A 294 29.49 5.52 -5.48
C GLU A 294 30.21 5.47 -6.84
N LYS A 295 29.63 4.78 -7.84
CA LYS A 295 30.19 4.59 -9.19
C LYS A 295 31.51 3.80 -9.22
N LYS A 296 31.86 3.11 -8.14
CA LYS A 296 32.97 2.17 -8.06
C LYS A 296 32.52 0.81 -8.60
N TYR A 297 32.27 0.74 -9.91
CA TYR A 297 31.61 -0.41 -10.52
C TYR A 297 32.41 -1.71 -10.42
N ASP A 298 33.73 -1.66 -10.59
CA ASP A 298 34.59 -2.84 -10.47
C ASP A 298 34.54 -3.43 -9.05
N GLU A 299 34.64 -2.57 -8.04
CA GLU A 299 34.52 -2.97 -6.64
C GLU A 299 33.12 -3.54 -6.32
N ALA A 300 32.07 -2.93 -6.87
CA ALA A 300 30.69 -3.42 -6.69
C ALA A 300 30.52 -4.83 -7.26
N ILE A 301 31.05 -5.08 -8.46
CA ILE A 301 31.03 -6.38 -9.12
C ILE A 301 31.81 -7.39 -8.27
N GLU A 302 33.02 -7.06 -7.83
CA GLU A 302 33.83 -7.95 -6.98
C GLU A 302 33.09 -8.33 -5.69
N ARG A 303 32.50 -7.35 -5.00
CA ARG A 303 31.71 -7.57 -3.78
C ARG A 303 30.51 -8.47 -4.03
N TRP A 304 29.79 -8.27 -5.12
CA TRP A 304 28.63 -9.08 -5.49
C TRP A 304 28.99 -10.50 -5.96
N GLU A 305 30.12 -10.68 -6.66
CA GLU A 305 30.63 -11.99 -7.02
C GLU A 305 31.13 -12.77 -5.79
N LYS A 306 31.77 -12.07 -4.84
CA LYS A 306 32.16 -12.65 -3.54
C LYS A 306 30.94 -13.08 -2.72
N LEU A 307 29.88 -12.27 -2.70
CA LEU A 307 28.60 -12.65 -2.11
C LEU A 307 28.07 -13.95 -2.73
N PHE A 308 28.06 -14.07 -4.05
CA PHE A 308 27.61 -15.30 -4.72
C PHE A 308 28.49 -16.50 -4.42
N SER A 309 29.81 -16.32 -4.37
CA SER A 309 30.75 -17.39 -4.04
C SER A 309 30.54 -17.92 -2.62
N LYS A 310 30.25 -17.04 -1.65
CA LYS A 310 30.04 -17.41 -0.26
C LYS A 310 28.62 -17.93 0.04
N TYR A 311 27.62 -17.45 -0.68
CA TYR A 311 26.19 -17.76 -0.44
C TYR A 311 25.44 -18.13 -1.72
N PRO A 312 25.89 -19.16 -2.47
CA PRO A 312 25.35 -19.48 -3.79
C PRO A 312 23.88 -19.88 -3.79
N ASN A 313 23.37 -20.41 -2.66
CA ASN A 313 21.98 -20.84 -2.53
C ASN A 313 21.02 -19.74 -2.07
N TYR A 314 21.53 -18.53 -1.77
CA TYR A 314 20.71 -17.43 -1.28
C TYR A 314 20.12 -16.61 -2.43
N ALA A 315 18.82 -16.36 -2.36
CA ALA A 315 18.08 -15.48 -3.27
C ALA A 315 18.81 -14.14 -3.56
N ILE A 316 19.34 -13.49 -2.52
CA ILE A 316 19.99 -12.18 -2.64
C ILE A 316 21.30 -12.24 -3.44
N ALA A 317 22.02 -13.37 -3.41
CA ALA A 317 23.23 -13.54 -4.21
C ALA A 317 22.91 -13.63 -5.71
N HIS A 318 21.79 -14.26 -6.07
CA HIS A 318 21.29 -14.28 -7.44
C HIS A 318 20.77 -12.91 -7.92
N LYS A 319 20.20 -12.10 -7.02
CA LYS A 319 19.91 -10.70 -7.29
C LYS A 319 21.18 -9.94 -7.68
N ALA A 320 22.25 -10.13 -6.91
CA ALA A 320 23.55 -9.51 -7.14
C ALA A 320 24.11 -9.86 -8.52
N LEU A 321 24.14 -11.15 -8.88
CA LEU A 321 24.56 -11.59 -10.21
C LEU A 321 23.70 -11.03 -11.34
N TYR A 322 22.37 -10.95 -11.15
CA TYR A 322 21.50 -10.32 -12.14
C TYR A 322 21.85 -8.84 -12.34
N SER A 323 22.11 -8.10 -11.26
CA SER A 323 22.58 -6.71 -11.33
C SER A 323 23.89 -6.58 -12.10
N VAL A 324 24.87 -7.46 -11.85
CA VAL A 324 26.14 -7.51 -12.61
C VAL A 324 25.88 -7.77 -14.09
N GLY A 325 25.04 -8.76 -14.42
CA GLY A 325 24.70 -9.07 -15.81
C GLY A 325 24.00 -7.91 -16.53
N LYS A 326 23.10 -7.19 -15.86
CA LYS A 326 22.44 -5.99 -16.40
C LYS A 326 23.44 -4.86 -16.63
N TYR A 327 24.39 -4.66 -15.73
CA TYR A 327 25.45 -3.68 -15.93
C TYR A 327 26.29 -3.99 -17.18
N TYR A 328 26.70 -5.25 -17.35
CA TYR A 328 27.44 -5.66 -18.55
C TYR A 328 26.63 -5.46 -19.83
N SER A 329 25.34 -5.79 -19.81
CA SER A 329 24.42 -5.66 -20.95
C SER A 329 24.15 -4.20 -21.34
N ASP A 330 23.74 -3.38 -20.37
CA ASP A 330 23.11 -2.09 -20.65
C ASP A 330 24.12 -0.92 -20.62
N THR A 331 25.23 -1.05 -19.88
CA THR A 331 26.21 0.03 -19.71
C THR A 331 27.45 -0.22 -20.56
N THR A 332 28.11 -1.37 -20.38
CA THR A 332 29.37 -1.66 -21.06
C THR A 332 29.19 -2.29 -22.45
N HIS A 333 27.98 -2.77 -22.77
CA HIS A 333 27.68 -3.54 -23.99
C HIS A 333 28.62 -4.74 -24.19
N GLU A 334 29.05 -5.36 -23.09
CA GLU A 334 29.83 -6.59 -23.02
C GLU A 334 28.89 -7.80 -22.94
N PHE A 335 28.13 -8.03 -24.01
CA PHE A 335 27.01 -8.98 -24.02
C PHE A 335 27.40 -10.43 -23.70
N ASP A 336 28.58 -10.88 -24.11
CA ASP A 336 29.05 -12.24 -23.77
C ASP A 336 29.29 -12.39 -22.26
N LYS A 337 29.88 -11.38 -21.61
CA LYS A 337 30.01 -11.33 -20.15
C LYS A 337 28.65 -11.28 -19.47
N ALA A 338 27.72 -10.48 -20.01
CA ALA A 338 26.35 -10.39 -19.52
C ALA A 338 25.64 -11.76 -19.56
N ILE A 339 25.66 -12.43 -20.70
CA ILE A 339 25.05 -13.76 -20.89
C ILE A 339 25.70 -14.80 -19.97
N LYS A 340 27.03 -14.83 -19.87
CA LYS A 340 27.76 -15.73 -18.96
C LYS A 340 27.32 -15.50 -17.51
N THR A 341 27.16 -14.25 -17.10
CA THR A 341 26.72 -13.88 -15.75
C THR A 341 25.25 -14.26 -15.52
N PHE A 342 24.35 -13.96 -16.45
CA PHE A 342 22.94 -14.34 -16.37
C PHE A 342 22.75 -15.87 -16.26
N LYS A 343 23.59 -16.67 -16.93
CA LYS A 343 23.55 -18.14 -16.84
C LYS A 343 23.87 -18.69 -15.43
N LYS A 344 24.63 -17.95 -14.62
CA LYS A 344 24.91 -18.29 -13.20
C LYS A 344 23.71 -18.06 -12.29
N VAL A 345 22.73 -17.25 -12.70
CA VAL A 345 21.50 -17.00 -11.93
C VAL A 345 20.62 -18.25 -11.96
N LYS A 346 20.15 -18.74 -10.80
CA LYS A 346 19.34 -19.96 -10.65
C LYS A 346 18.12 -19.83 -9.73
N HIS A 347 17.92 -18.67 -9.09
CA HIS A 347 16.83 -18.44 -8.15
C HIS A 347 15.80 -17.44 -8.69
N ASN A 348 14.50 -17.74 -8.54
CA ASN A 348 13.40 -16.85 -8.95
C ASN A 348 13.23 -15.65 -8.01
N PRO A 349 12.80 -14.46 -8.50
CA PRO A 349 12.38 -14.18 -9.89
C PRO A 349 13.54 -13.84 -10.83
N TRP A 350 14.76 -13.64 -10.32
CA TRP A 350 15.91 -13.21 -11.12
C TRP A 350 16.30 -14.22 -12.18
N TYR A 351 16.08 -15.52 -11.93
CA TYR A 351 16.27 -16.55 -12.94
C TYR A 351 15.40 -16.30 -14.18
N THR A 352 14.08 -16.12 -14.01
CA THR A 352 13.18 -15.81 -15.14
C THR A 352 13.57 -14.53 -15.86
N MET A 353 13.95 -13.49 -15.12
CA MET A 353 14.41 -12.23 -15.71
C MET A 353 15.71 -12.43 -16.51
N ALA A 354 16.69 -13.13 -15.94
CA ALA A 354 17.95 -13.47 -16.60
C ALA A 354 17.74 -14.32 -17.87
N GLN A 355 16.82 -15.31 -17.84
CA GLN A 355 16.49 -16.10 -19.02
C GLN A 355 15.81 -15.27 -20.11
N SER A 356 14.95 -14.31 -19.72
CA SER A 356 14.34 -13.37 -20.66
C SER A 356 15.41 -12.49 -21.32
N GLU A 357 16.37 -11.98 -20.56
CA GLU A 357 17.48 -11.18 -21.10
C GLU A 357 18.36 -12.01 -22.04
N ILE A 358 18.77 -13.23 -21.63
CA ILE A 358 19.53 -14.15 -22.49
C ILE A 358 18.79 -14.42 -23.80
N ARG A 359 17.47 -14.65 -23.75
CA ARG A 359 16.66 -14.88 -24.95
C ARG A 359 16.67 -13.64 -25.85
N THR A 360 16.37 -12.47 -25.31
CA THR A 360 16.37 -11.20 -26.06
C THR A 360 17.71 -10.93 -26.73
N LEU A 361 18.83 -11.14 -26.02
CA LEU A 361 20.16 -10.93 -26.57
C LEU A 361 20.48 -11.92 -27.72
N ASN A 362 20.08 -13.19 -27.60
CA ASN A 362 20.43 -14.24 -28.57
C ASN A 362 19.49 -14.35 -29.77
N THR A 363 18.22 -13.95 -29.64
CA THR A 363 17.23 -14.11 -30.70
C THR A 363 17.49 -13.11 -31.84
N LYS A 364 17.41 -13.58 -33.09
CA LYS A 364 17.34 -12.68 -34.26
C LYS A 364 16.03 -11.90 -34.19
N SER A 365 16.08 -10.58 -34.33
CA SER A 365 14.87 -9.75 -34.35
C SER A 365 14.93 -8.76 -35.50
N LEU A 366 13.80 -8.63 -36.20
CA LEU A 366 13.61 -7.71 -37.32
C LEU A 366 12.24 -7.05 -37.13
N SER A 367 12.20 -5.74 -36.96
CA SER A 367 10.94 -4.99 -36.85
C SER A 367 10.98 -3.72 -37.68
N LEU A 368 9.83 -3.38 -38.23
CA LEU A 368 9.61 -2.28 -39.15
C LEU A 368 8.39 -1.48 -38.72
N GLU A 369 8.53 -0.16 -38.66
CA GLU A 369 7.43 0.75 -38.30
C GLU A 369 7.45 2.01 -39.17
N THR A 370 6.28 2.49 -39.60
CA THR A 370 6.10 3.82 -40.21
C THR A 370 5.65 4.80 -39.14
N LYS A 371 6.47 5.84 -38.89
CA LYS A 371 6.21 6.80 -37.79
C LYS A 371 5.01 7.72 -38.05
N LYS A 372 4.70 7.99 -39.33
CA LYS A 372 3.70 9.00 -39.74
C LYS A 372 3.22 8.81 -41.18
N LEU A 373 2.15 9.53 -41.52
CA LEU A 373 1.80 9.92 -42.89
C LEU A 373 2.86 10.88 -43.42
N PHE A 374 3.26 10.70 -44.68
CA PHE A 374 4.13 11.64 -45.39
C PHE A 374 3.30 12.43 -46.40
N LEU A 375 3.52 13.75 -46.47
CA LEU A 375 2.97 14.58 -47.55
C LEU A 375 3.77 14.34 -48.84
N SER A 376 3.20 14.66 -50.00
CA SER A 376 3.89 14.47 -51.29
C SER A 376 5.20 15.26 -51.41
N SER A 377 5.34 16.33 -50.63
CA SER A 377 6.54 17.17 -50.54
C SER A 377 7.61 16.62 -49.60
N GLN A 378 7.32 15.59 -48.81
CA GLN A 378 8.23 15.02 -47.82
C GLN A 378 8.93 13.78 -48.36
N LYS A 379 10.20 13.59 -47.98
CA LYS A 379 10.93 12.35 -48.21
C LYS A 379 10.43 11.26 -47.25
N PRO A 380 9.87 10.15 -47.75
CA PRO A 380 9.37 9.09 -46.89
C PRO A 380 10.50 8.27 -46.27
N SER A 381 10.30 7.85 -45.03
CA SER A 381 11.26 7.01 -44.30
C SER A 381 10.59 5.99 -43.40
N ILE A 382 11.34 4.94 -43.08
CA ILE A 382 10.92 3.83 -42.21
C ILE A 382 11.83 3.69 -41.00
N HIS A 383 11.27 3.31 -39.87
CA HIS A 383 12.01 3.02 -38.65
C HIS A 383 12.29 1.52 -38.56
N VAL A 384 13.57 1.15 -38.56
CA VAL A 384 13.99 -0.25 -38.46
C VAL A 384 14.69 -0.52 -37.14
N LYS A 385 14.37 -1.66 -36.52
CA LYS A 385 15.14 -2.21 -35.40
C LYS A 385 15.53 -3.64 -35.71
N VAL A 386 16.82 -3.91 -35.55
CA VAL A 386 17.44 -5.15 -36.04
C VAL A 386 18.42 -5.66 -35.00
N ARG A 387 18.45 -6.97 -34.77
CA ARG A 387 19.42 -7.63 -33.87
C ARG A 387 19.85 -8.97 -34.44
N ASN A 388 21.14 -9.27 -34.37
CA ASN A 388 21.75 -10.52 -34.85
C ASN A 388 21.48 -10.80 -36.35
N ILE A 389 21.41 -9.74 -37.15
CA ILE A 389 21.23 -9.78 -38.60
C ILE A 389 22.21 -8.75 -39.17
N GLU A 390 23.07 -9.18 -40.09
CA GLU A 390 24.17 -8.36 -40.65
C GLU A 390 23.71 -7.47 -41.80
N GLU A 391 22.73 -7.94 -42.57
CA GLU A 391 22.09 -7.21 -43.64
C GLU A 391 20.64 -7.67 -43.81
N PHE A 392 19.81 -6.79 -44.35
CA PHE A 392 18.42 -7.10 -44.68
C PHE A 392 18.03 -6.42 -45.98
N LYS A 393 17.17 -7.08 -46.73
CA LYS A 393 16.61 -6.58 -47.97
C LYS A 393 15.40 -5.71 -47.67
N VAL A 394 15.26 -4.60 -48.40
CA VAL A 394 14.11 -3.69 -48.38
C VAL A 394 13.45 -3.76 -49.76
N ASP A 395 12.17 -4.13 -49.78
CA ASP A 395 11.36 -4.18 -50.98
C ASP A 395 10.19 -3.20 -50.83
N VAL A 396 9.99 -2.37 -51.85
CA VAL A 396 8.92 -1.36 -51.92
C VAL A 396 7.92 -1.79 -52.99
N TYR A 397 6.65 -1.89 -52.59
CA TYR A 397 5.56 -2.26 -53.49
C TYR A 397 4.52 -1.15 -53.49
N ARG A 398 4.31 -0.53 -54.65
CA ARG A 398 3.21 0.40 -54.86
C ARG A 398 1.91 -0.38 -54.94
N LEU A 399 0.92 0.08 -54.20
CA LEU A 399 -0.39 -0.54 -54.13
C LEU A 399 -1.45 0.37 -54.73
N ASP A 400 -2.28 -0.20 -55.59
CA ASP A 400 -3.55 0.43 -55.95
C ASP A 400 -4.59 0.13 -54.86
N LEU A 401 -4.82 1.12 -54.00
CA LEU A 401 -5.82 0.99 -52.95
C LEU A 401 -7.25 0.96 -53.48
N ASN A 402 -7.53 1.51 -54.66
CA ASN A 402 -8.87 1.42 -55.25
C ASN A 402 -9.17 -0.01 -55.68
N GLU A 403 -8.22 -0.69 -56.32
CA GLU A 403 -8.34 -2.11 -56.68
C GLU A 403 -8.45 -2.99 -55.43
N TYR A 404 -7.57 -2.76 -54.44
CA TYR A 404 -7.63 -3.49 -53.18
C TYR A 404 -8.97 -3.31 -52.48
N PHE A 405 -9.44 -2.06 -52.36
CA PHE A 405 -10.70 -1.73 -51.70
C PHE A 405 -11.92 -2.27 -52.45
N SER A 406 -11.87 -2.26 -53.78
CA SER A 406 -12.91 -2.84 -54.64
C SER A 406 -13.03 -4.35 -54.47
N ARG A 407 -11.90 -5.06 -54.31
CA ARG A 407 -11.90 -6.52 -54.10
C ARG A 407 -12.22 -6.93 -52.66
N ASN A 408 -11.66 -6.24 -51.67
CA ASN A 408 -11.70 -6.65 -50.27
C ASN A 408 -12.74 -5.91 -49.45
N HIS A 409 -13.31 -4.81 -49.97
CA HIS A 409 -14.33 -3.99 -49.31
C HIS A 409 -13.90 -3.44 -47.94
N THR A 410 -12.59 -3.41 -47.68
CA THR A 410 -11.96 -2.91 -46.46
C THR A 410 -10.54 -2.44 -46.76
N LEU A 411 -9.93 -1.73 -45.81
CA LEU A 411 -8.52 -1.30 -45.86
C LEU A 411 -7.71 -1.93 -44.70
N LYS A 412 -8.29 -2.89 -43.98
CA LYS A 412 -7.61 -3.63 -42.91
C LYS A 412 -6.69 -4.69 -43.50
N LYS A 413 -5.55 -4.94 -42.84
CA LYS A 413 -4.58 -5.99 -43.22
C LYS A 413 -3.97 -5.80 -44.60
N VAL A 414 -3.95 -4.57 -45.13
CA VAL A 414 -3.31 -4.24 -46.40
C VAL A 414 -1.82 -4.63 -46.36
N GLU A 415 -1.19 -4.47 -45.21
CA GLU A 415 0.20 -4.85 -44.94
C GLU A 415 0.46 -6.37 -44.93
N GLN A 416 -0.60 -7.20 -44.87
CA GLN A 416 -0.54 -8.67 -44.89
C GLN A 416 -0.77 -9.27 -46.28
N LEU A 417 -0.87 -8.43 -47.31
CA LEU A 417 -0.98 -8.89 -48.69
C LEU A 417 0.18 -9.84 -49.03
N ASP A 418 -0.16 -10.95 -49.70
CA ASP A 418 0.85 -11.87 -50.21
C ASP A 418 1.53 -11.27 -51.43
N ILE A 419 2.55 -10.46 -51.15
CA ILE A 419 3.38 -9.74 -52.13
C ILE A 419 4.39 -10.67 -52.84
N LEU A 420 4.39 -11.98 -52.58
CA LEU A 420 5.36 -12.92 -53.16
C LEU A 420 5.20 -13.12 -54.68
N LEU A 421 4.04 -12.78 -55.24
CA LEU A 421 3.73 -12.94 -56.67
C LEU A 421 3.90 -11.65 -57.48
N ILE A 422 4.31 -10.55 -56.86
CA ILE A 422 4.39 -9.22 -57.49
C ILE A 422 5.85 -8.76 -57.51
N LYS A 423 6.30 -8.20 -58.64
CA LYS A 423 7.61 -7.57 -58.75
C LYS A 423 7.61 -6.26 -57.95
N SER A 424 8.58 -6.09 -57.04
CA SER A 424 8.77 -4.84 -56.30
C SER A 424 9.16 -3.69 -57.23
N ASP A 425 8.67 -2.49 -56.95
CA ASP A 425 9.04 -1.27 -57.69
C ASP A 425 10.46 -0.82 -57.37
N GLU A 426 10.87 -0.94 -56.10
CA GLU A 426 12.23 -0.70 -55.65
C GLU A 426 12.68 -1.86 -54.75
N SER A 427 13.95 -2.24 -54.88
CA SER A 427 14.55 -3.31 -54.09
C SER A 427 16.02 -3.00 -53.85
N PHE A 428 16.43 -2.96 -52.59
CA PHE A 428 17.83 -2.74 -52.22
C PHE A 428 18.18 -3.48 -50.92
N THR A 429 19.48 -3.73 -50.70
CA THR A 429 19.98 -4.37 -49.49
C THR A 429 20.63 -3.32 -48.59
N HIS A 430 20.23 -3.28 -47.32
CA HIS A 430 20.82 -2.42 -46.30
C HIS A 430 21.76 -3.24 -45.41
N LYS A 431 23.04 -2.87 -45.38
CA LYS A 431 24.03 -3.46 -44.46
C LYS A 431 23.99 -2.74 -43.11
N VAL A 432 24.05 -3.49 -42.02
CA VAL A 432 24.05 -2.93 -40.67
C VAL A 432 25.40 -2.28 -40.37
N ASP A 433 25.40 -0.95 -40.24
CA ASP A 433 26.60 -0.18 -39.94
C ASP A 433 27.22 -0.64 -38.61
N SER A 434 28.52 -0.96 -38.61
CA SER A 434 29.26 -1.40 -37.42
C SER A 434 28.60 -2.56 -36.67
N TYR A 435 28.12 -3.58 -37.40
CA TYR A 435 27.47 -4.75 -36.82
C TYR A 435 28.28 -5.36 -35.67
N LYS A 436 27.62 -5.54 -34.53
CA LYS A 436 28.12 -6.27 -33.37
C LYS A 436 27.04 -7.24 -32.90
N LYS A 437 27.41 -8.50 -32.69
CA LYS A 437 26.51 -9.53 -32.17
C LYS A 437 25.84 -9.06 -30.88
N HIS A 438 24.56 -9.40 -30.70
CA HIS A 438 23.66 -9.01 -29.60
C HIS A 438 23.27 -7.53 -29.53
N LEU A 439 24.00 -6.62 -30.17
CA LEU A 439 23.69 -5.19 -30.17
C LEU A 439 22.42 -4.93 -31.00
N LEU A 440 21.52 -4.10 -30.47
CA LEU A 440 20.33 -3.65 -31.19
C LEU A 440 20.71 -2.50 -32.12
N TYR A 441 20.61 -2.73 -33.42
CA TYR A 441 20.71 -1.68 -34.43
C TYR A 441 19.36 -0.97 -34.59
N VAL A 442 19.38 0.36 -34.59
CA VAL A 442 18.19 1.20 -34.75
C VAL A 442 18.50 2.31 -35.74
N LYS A 443 17.70 2.44 -36.80
CA LYS A 443 17.93 3.43 -37.86
C LYS A 443 16.62 3.89 -38.50
N ASP A 444 16.58 5.13 -38.96
CA ASP A 444 15.59 5.60 -39.91
C ASP A 444 16.19 5.51 -41.33
N LEU A 445 15.53 4.79 -42.24
CA LEU A 445 15.95 4.64 -43.64
C LEU A 445 15.03 5.44 -44.55
N ASP A 446 15.63 6.30 -45.37
CA ASP A 446 14.91 7.02 -46.42
C ASP A 446 14.62 6.09 -47.61
N LEU A 447 13.45 6.25 -48.22
CA LEU A 447 12.99 5.47 -49.37
C LEU A 447 12.94 6.35 -50.61
N LYS A 448 13.24 5.78 -51.80
CA LYS A 448 13.18 6.54 -53.06
C LYS A 448 11.78 6.52 -53.66
N ILE A 449 10.85 7.13 -52.93
CA ILE A 449 9.46 7.30 -53.35
C ILE A 449 9.27 8.76 -53.79
N ASP A 450 8.98 8.97 -55.07
CA ASP A 450 8.90 10.28 -55.73
C ASP A 450 7.46 10.75 -56.01
N ARG A 451 6.46 9.90 -55.74
CA ARG A 451 5.05 10.17 -56.05
C ARG A 451 4.12 9.79 -54.90
N ALA A 452 3.02 10.53 -54.79
CA ALA A 452 1.93 10.17 -53.89
C ALA A 452 1.37 8.78 -54.21
N GLY A 453 1.02 8.05 -53.16
CA GLY A 453 0.56 6.67 -53.26
C GLY A 453 0.58 5.95 -51.91
N ALA A 454 0.03 4.74 -51.92
CA ALA A 454 0.18 3.79 -50.83
C ALA A 454 1.23 2.75 -51.21
N TYR A 455 2.11 2.44 -50.25
CA TYR A 455 3.23 1.55 -50.46
C TYR A 455 3.29 0.52 -49.34
N VAL A 456 3.36 -0.76 -49.70
CA VAL A 456 3.75 -1.80 -48.75
C VAL A 456 5.26 -1.86 -48.75
N ILE A 457 5.86 -1.59 -47.61
CA ILE A 457 7.30 -1.73 -47.41
C ILE A 457 7.54 -3.04 -46.70
N SER A 458 8.37 -3.92 -47.26
CA SER A 458 8.78 -5.14 -46.61
C SER A 458 10.28 -5.12 -46.36
N ILE A 459 10.68 -5.52 -45.16
CA ILE A 459 12.06 -5.84 -44.86
C ILE A 459 12.18 -7.34 -44.61
N SER A 460 13.23 -7.95 -45.15
CA SER A 460 13.47 -9.38 -45.00
C SER A 460 14.94 -9.70 -44.78
N SER A 461 15.18 -10.74 -43.99
CA SER A 461 16.45 -11.45 -43.86
C SER A 461 16.23 -12.90 -44.30
N GLU A 462 17.24 -13.74 -44.23
CA GLU A 462 17.13 -15.18 -44.55
C GLU A 462 15.97 -15.89 -43.84
N THR A 463 15.69 -15.52 -42.58
CA THR A 463 14.73 -16.27 -41.73
C THR A 463 13.56 -15.43 -41.22
N LEU A 464 13.59 -14.11 -41.38
CA LEU A 464 12.59 -13.20 -40.82
C LEU A 464 12.12 -12.19 -41.86
N LYS A 465 10.83 -11.87 -41.83
CA LYS A 465 10.21 -10.84 -42.67
C LYS A 465 9.28 -9.97 -41.82
N ALA A 466 9.28 -8.68 -42.10
CA ALA A 466 8.32 -7.72 -41.56
C ALA A 466 7.80 -6.84 -42.70
N SER A 467 6.57 -6.36 -42.57
CA SER A 467 5.96 -5.45 -43.54
C SER A 467 5.18 -4.35 -42.82
N THR A 468 5.02 -3.22 -43.49
CA THR A 468 4.22 -2.11 -43.01
C THR A 468 3.61 -1.34 -44.18
N LEU A 469 2.52 -0.65 -43.92
CA LEU A 469 1.92 0.28 -44.88
C LEU A 469 2.52 1.68 -44.66
N LEU A 470 3.06 2.24 -45.74
CA LEU A 470 3.52 3.62 -45.82
C LEU A 470 2.58 4.37 -46.76
N LEU A 471 2.08 5.52 -46.29
CA LEU A 471 1.21 6.38 -47.08
C LEU A 471 1.93 7.70 -47.37
N VAL A 472 2.03 8.03 -48.67
CA VAL A 472 2.45 9.35 -49.16
C VAL A 472 1.21 10.00 -49.77
N SER A 473 0.60 10.95 -49.06
CA SER A 473 -0.68 11.52 -49.48
C SER A 473 -0.86 12.94 -48.96
N ASP A 474 -1.37 13.79 -49.84
CA ASP A 474 -1.82 15.14 -49.49
C ASP A 474 -3.29 15.17 -49.05
N LEU A 475 -3.95 14.02 -48.93
CA LEU A 475 -5.36 13.96 -48.55
C LEU A 475 -5.54 13.58 -47.08
N ALA A 476 -6.52 14.21 -46.46
CA ALA A 476 -7.17 13.72 -45.26
C ALA A 476 -8.67 13.61 -45.50
N VAL A 477 -9.32 12.70 -44.77
CA VAL A 477 -10.77 12.53 -44.84
C VAL A 477 -11.37 12.56 -43.44
N SER A 478 -12.49 13.25 -43.31
CA SER A 478 -13.40 13.16 -42.17
C SER A 478 -14.73 12.58 -42.65
N VAL A 479 -15.30 11.66 -41.88
CA VAL A 479 -16.54 10.97 -42.25
C VAL A 479 -17.50 10.99 -41.08
N GLU A 480 -18.72 11.43 -41.35
CA GLU A 480 -19.86 11.40 -40.42
C GLU A 480 -20.99 10.60 -41.10
N SER A 481 -21.61 9.67 -40.38
CA SER A 481 -22.66 8.83 -40.98
C SER A 481 -23.78 8.49 -40.00
N ASN A 482 -24.96 8.21 -40.54
CA ASN A 482 -26.04 7.53 -39.81
C ASN A 482 -26.63 6.42 -40.70
N LYS A 483 -27.79 5.88 -40.32
CA LYS A 483 -28.42 4.78 -41.08
C LYS A 483 -28.89 5.20 -42.47
N SER A 484 -29.18 6.48 -42.69
CA SER A 484 -29.87 6.99 -43.88
C SER A 484 -29.01 7.96 -44.70
N GLU A 485 -27.89 8.44 -44.18
CA GLU A 485 -27.00 9.35 -44.90
C GLU A 485 -25.54 9.22 -44.46
N ILE A 486 -24.66 9.69 -45.33
CA ILE A 486 -23.23 9.83 -45.09
C ILE A 486 -22.75 11.20 -45.59
N LEU A 487 -21.86 11.80 -44.82
CA LEU A 487 -21.13 13.00 -45.17
C LEU A 487 -19.63 12.68 -45.12
N VAL A 488 -18.95 12.89 -46.26
CA VAL A 488 -17.52 12.73 -46.42
C VAL A 488 -16.93 14.11 -46.73
N TYR A 489 -15.96 14.54 -45.93
CA TYR A 489 -15.18 15.75 -46.18
C TYR A 489 -13.74 15.37 -46.50
N ALA A 490 -13.33 15.61 -47.75
CA ALA A 490 -11.97 15.45 -48.21
C ALA A 490 -11.24 16.79 -48.13
N LYS A 491 -10.07 16.81 -47.48
CA LYS A 491 -9.23 17.99 -47.33
C LYS A 491 -7.87 17.74 -47.95
N ASN A 492 -7.38 18.70 -48.73
CA ASN A 492 -5.98 18.78 -49.12
C ASN A 492 -5.15 19.33 -47.96
N LEU A 493 -4.22 18.54 -47.44
CA LEU A 493 -3.33 18.91 -46.34
C LEU A 493 -2.27 19.92 -46.76
N SER A 494 -1.80 19.86 -48.00
CA SER A 494 -0.77 20.77 -48.53
C SER A 494 -1.32 22.16 -48.87
N LYS A 495 -2.60 22.25 -49.27
CA LYS A 495 -3.29 23.51 -49.58
C LYS A 495 -4.20 24.01 -48.45
N GLU A 496 -4.41 23.18 -47.43
CA GLU A 496 -5.33 23.38 -46.31
C GLU A 496 -6.80 23.68 -46.67
N LYS A 497 -7.25 23.29 -47.86
CA LYS A 497 -8.62 23.53 -48.36
C LYS A 497 -9.35 22.22 -48.68
N GLY A 498 -10.67 22.29 -48.84
CA GLY A 498 -11.46 21.16 -49.33
C GLY A 498 -10.98 20.69 -50.70
N GLU A 499 -10.86 19.38 -50.88
CA GLU A 499 -10.42 18.78 -52.15
C GLU A 499 -11.62 18.36 -52.98
N GLY A 500 -11.90 19.12 -54.04
CA GLY A 500 -13.01 18.84 -54.94
C GLY A 500 -12.72 17.78 -56.01
N GLN A 501 -13.79 17.17 -56.52
CA GLN A 501 -13.72 16.08 -57.49
C GLN A 501 -12.81 14.92 -57.04
N ALA A 502 -12.70 14.69 -55.72
CA ALA A 502 -12.04 13.52 -55.17
C ALA A 502 -13.01 12.34 -55.26
N LYS A 503 -12.55 11.19 -55.78
CA LYS A 503 -13.37 9.99 -55.86
C LYS A 503 -13.56 9.42 -54.46
N VAL A 504 -14.79 9.05 -54.14
CA VAL A 504 -15.17 8.51 -52.83
C VAL A 504 -15.82 7.16 -53.03
N TYR A 505 -15.27 6.14 -52.39
CA TYR A 505 -15.82 4.80 -52.31
C TYR A 505 -16.25 4.52 -50.88
N VAL A 506 -17.48 4.06 -50.69
CA VAL A 506 -18.04 3.72 -49.37
C VAL A 506 -18.43 2.26 -49.36
N SER A 507 -17.92 1.52 -48.38
CA SER A 507 -18.21 0.11 -48.19
C SER A 507 -18.87 -0.17 -46.85
N ASN A 508 -19.77 -1.16 -46.84
CA ASN A 508 -20.34 -1.75 -45.63
C ASN A 508 -19.57 -2.98 -45.11
N GLY A 509 -18.41 -3.29 -45.69
CA GLY A 509 -17.58 -4.46 -45.36
C GLY A 509 -17.89 -5.73 -46.16
N LYS A 510 -19.00 -5.76 -46.91
CA LYS A 510 -19.36 -6.87 -47.82
C LYS A 510 -19.34 -6.46 -49.29
N LYS A 511 -19.62 -5.19 -49.59
CA LYS A 511 -19.61 -4.62 -50.94
C LYS A 511 -19.40 -3.12 -50.89
N ILE A 512 -19.08 -2.51 -52.02
CA ILE A 512 -19.19 -1.07 -52.21
C ILE A 512 -20.68 -0.72 -52.34
N ILE A 513 -21.14 0.27 -51.56
CA ILE A 513 -22.55 0.68 -51.50
C ILE A 513 -22.77 2.09 -52.04
N LEU A 514 -21.71 2.86 -52.25
CA LEU A 514 -21.75 4.19 -52.84
C LEU A 514 -20.39 4.49 -53.48
N GLU A 515 -20.46 4.99 -54.70
CA GLU A 515 -19.35 5.60 -55.42
C GLU A 515 -19.79 7.01 -55.83
N GLY A 516 -18.94 8.00 -55.61
CA GLY A 516 -19.25 9.39 -55.94
C GLY A 516 -18.02 10.27 -55.95
N GLN A 517 -18.24 11.57 -56.06
CA GLN A 517 -17.18 12.57 -56.02
C GLN A 517 -17.54 13.70 -55.07
N THR A 518 -16.53 14.30 -54.45
CA THR A 518 -16.70 15.51 -53.66
C THR A 518 -17.00 16.72 -54.54
N ASP A 519 -17.81 17.66 -54.04
CA ASP A 519 -18.08 18.96 -54.65
C ASP A 519 -16.86 19.90 -54.57
N GLY A 520 -17.00 21.14 -55.06
CA GLY A 520 -15.92 22.14 -55.03
C GLY A 520 -15.45 22.54 -53.62
N GLN A 521 -16.22 22.23 -52.57
CA GLN A 521 -15.85 22.45 -51.16
C GLN A 521 -15.21 21.20 -50.53
N GLY A 522 -15.06 20.11 -51.29
CA GLY A 522 -14.52 18.85 -50.79
C GLY A 522 -15.54 18.00 -50.03
N ILE A 523 -16.84 18.26 -50.19
CA ILE A 523 -17.91 17.54 -49.50
C ILE A 523 -18.60 16.58 -50.45
N LEU A 524 -18.84 15.35 -49.98
CA LEU A 524 -19.84 14.46 -50.54
C LEU A 524 -20.89 14.22 -49.46
N HIS A 525 -22.14 14.60 -49.75
CA HIS A 525 -23.30 14.25 -48.94
C HIS A 525 -24.22 13.33 -49.75
N HIS A 526 -24.54 12.17 -49.20
CA HIS A 526 -25.41 11.21 -49.87
C HIS A 526 -26.45 10.65 -48.90
N ARG A 527 -27.72 10.63 -49.36
CA ARG A 527 -28.84 10.03 -48.63
C ARG A 527 -29.20 8.68 -49.27
N PHE A 528 -29.07 7.60 -48.50
CA PHE A 528 -29.40 6.26 -48.95
C PHE A 528 -30.92 6.05 -49.04
N THR A 529 -31.37 5.42 -50.12
CA THR A 529 -32.79 5.08 -50.33
C THR A 529 -33.30 3.98 -49.40
N LYS A 530 -32.40 3.15 -48.88
CA LYS A 530 -32.68 2.15 -47.83
C LYS A 530 -31.69 2.33 -46.67
N PRO A 531 -32.15 2.20 -45.41
CA PRO A 531 -31.27 2.30 -44.26
C PRO A 531 -30.15 1.25 -44.34
N GLN A 532 -28.90 1.69 -44.33
CA GLN A 532 -27.76 0.77 -44.40
C GLN A 532 -27.56 0.10 -43.05
N ARG A 533 -27.68 -1.24 -43.00
CA ARG A 533 -27.46 -2.04 -41.78
C ARG A 533 -25.96 -2.32 -41.59
N LYS A 534 -25.49 -2.05 -40.37
CA LYS A 534 -24.12 -2.28 -39.88
C LYS A 534 -23.89 -3.77 -39.58
N GLU A 535 -23.80 -4.61 -40.61
CA GLU A 535 -23.83 -6.08 -40.41
C GLU A 535 -22.47 -6.72 -40.08
N SER A 536 -21.32 -6.05 -40.24
CA SER A 536 -20.02 -6.65 -39.88
C SER A 536 -18.85 -5.70 -39.53
N LEU A 537 -19.03 -4.37 -39.63
CA LEU A 537 -18.03 -3.37 -39.23
C LEU A 537 -18.69 -2.30 -38.33
N ASP A 538 -17.94 -1.79 -37.34
CA ASP A 538 -18.43 -0.76 -36.40
C ASP A 538 -18.83 0.57 -37.10
N GLN A 539 -18.25 0.84 -38.28
CA GLN A 539 -18.52 1.99 -39.16
C GLN A 539 -18.41 1.61 -40.66
N LEU A 540 -19.03 2.41 -41.54
CA LEU A 540 -18.78 2.34 -42.99
C LEU A 540 -17.30 2.65 -43.26
N THR A 541 -16.66 1.87 -44.12
CA THR A 541 -15.28 2.16 -44.53
C THR A 541 -15.32 3.07 -45.74
N VAL A 542 -14.56 4.16 -45.69
CA VAL A 542 -14.47 5.13 -46.79
C VAL A 542 -13.05 5.17 -47.29
N LEU A 543 -12.90 5.11 -48.61
CA LEU A 543 -11.68 5.42 -49.33
C LEU A 543 -11.93 6.67 -50.20
N VAL A 544 -11.02 7.63 -50.11
CA VAL A 544 -11.00 8.82 -50.95
C VAL A 544 -9.70 8.81 -51.75
N GLU A 545 -9.80 9.04 -53.06
CA GLU A 545 -8.67 9.12 -53.97
C GLU A 545 -8.71 10.40 -54.80
N LYS A 546 -7.55 11.05 -54.94
CA LYS A 546 -7.33 12.15 -55.87
C LYS A 546 -5.88 12.16 -56.33
N ASN A 547 -5.68 12.01 -57.64
CA ASN A 547 -4.36 12.09 -58.28
C ASN A 547 -3.31 11.17 -57.63
N GLY A 548 -3.71 9.96 -57.22
CA GLY A 548 -2.84 9.00 -56.54
C GLY A 548 -2.60 9.27 -55.05
N SER A 549 -3.10 10.37 -54.49
CA SER A 549 -3.20 10.53 -53.04
C SER A 549 -4.43 9.79 -52.52
N TYR A 550 -4.29 9.12 -51.38
CA TYR A 550 -5.37 8.38 -50.73
C TYR A 550 -5.62 8.87 -49.31
N ALA A 551 -6.87 8.85 -48.88
CA ALA A 551 -7.26 9.00 -47.49
C ALA A 551 -8.39 8.02 -47.17
N GLY A 552 -8.43 7.47 -45.96
CA GLY A 552 -9.49 6.54 -45.60
C GLY A 552 -9.63 6.36 -44.11
N THR A 553 -10.83 5.94 -43.69
CA THR A 553 -11.17 5.78 -42.27
C THR A 553 -10.38 4.67 -41.56
N ALA A 554 -9.69 3.81 -42.32
CA ALA A 554 -8.84 2.72 -41.80
C ALA A 554 -7.35 2.81 -42.22
N LEU A 555 -6.90 3.90 -42.86
CA LEU A 555 -5.50 4.08 -43.32
C LEU A 555 -4.64 4.95 -42.39
N ASN A 556 -5.24 5.59 -41.39
CA ASN A 556 -4.52 6.50 -40.51
C ASN A 556 -3.90 5.75 -39.32
N ASN A 557 -2.58 5.59 -39.34
CA ASN A 557 -1.77 5.16 -38.18
C ASN A 557 -1.70 6.24 -37.07
N ARG A 558 -2.36 7.38 -37.24
CA ARG A 558 -2.87 8.18 -36.12
C ARG A 558 -4.32 7.82 -35.93
N ARG A 559 -4.67 7.35 -34.73
CA ARG A 559 -6.02 7.46 -34.18
C ARG A 559 -6.48 8.93 -34.20
N TYR A 560 -6.88 9.47 -35.35
CA TYR A 560 -8.06 10.31 -35.40
C TYR A 560 -9.23 9.34 -35.41
N ARG A 561 -9.58 8.87 -34.20
CA ARG A 561 -10.81 8.13 -34.00
C ARG A 561 -11.94 9.02 -34.50
N SER A 562 -12.67 8.55 -35.50
CA SER A 562 -13.98 9.07 -35.83
C SER A 562 -14.83 9.05 -34.55
N HIS A 563 -15.44 10.18 -34.22
CA HIS A 563 -16.32 10.34 -33.06
C HIS A 563 -17.67 9.62 -33.22
N ASP A 564 -17.75 8.67 -34.14
CA ASP A 564 -18.98 8.02 -34.60
C ASP A 564 -19.07 6.52 -34.22
N GLU A 565 -18.07 5.99 -33.51
CA GLU A 565 -18.26 4.79 -32.72
C GLU A 565 -19.04 5.19 -31.47
N LYS A 566 -19.93 4.30 -31.00
CA LYS A 566 -20.39 4.38 -29.61
C LYS A 566 -19.18 4.07 -28.74
N GLU A 567 -18.28 5.03 -28.59
CA GLU A 567 -17.16 4.86 -27.68
C GLU A 567 -17.76 4.96 -26.28
N TYR A 568 -17.91 3.79 -25.70
CA TYR A 568 -18.22 3.69 -24.29
C TYR A 568 -16.95 4.09 -23.55
N LEU A 569 -17.01 5.24 -22.90
CA LEU A 569 -15.96 5.76 -22.05
C LEU A 569 -16.30 5.45 -20.60
N GLY A 570 -15.42 4.70 -19.94
CA GLY A 570 -15.56 4.36 -18.52
C GLY A 570 -14.44 4.96 -17.71
N TYR A 571 -14.75 6.02 -16.98
CA TYR A 571 -13.81 6.61 -16.03
C TYR A 571 -14.07 6.01 -14.66
N ILE A 572 -13.21 5.08 -14.22
CA ILE A 572 -13.34 4.43 -12.92
C ILE A 572 -12.31 5.03 -11.96
N TYR A 573 -12.83 5.55 -10.85
CA TYR A 573 -12.08 6.16 -9.78
C TYR A 573 -12.28 5.38 -8.48
N SER A 574 -11.31 5.50 -7.61
CA SER A 574 -11.31 5.00 -6.24
C SER A 574 -11.01 6.15 -5.28
N ASP A 575 -11.46 6.07 -4.03
CA ASP A 575 -11.22 7.12 -3.03
C ASP A 575 -9.75 7.21 -2.59
N LYS A 576 -8.94 6.18 -2.91
CA LYS A 576 -7.52 6.11 -2.58
C LYS A 576 -6.72 5.54 -3.76
N PRO A 577 -5.45 5.94 -3.94
CA PRO A 577 -4.57 5.37 -4.96
C PRO A 577 -4.12 3.93 -4.65
N VAL A 578 -4.10 3.56 -3.36
CA VAL A 578 -3.64 2.25 -2.86
C VAL A 578 -4.52 1.81 -1.69
N TYR A 579 -4.86 0.52 -1.60
CA TYR A 579 -5.67 -0.08 -0.53
C TYR A 579 -4.92 -1.17 0.22
N LYS A 580 -5.32 -1.43 1.47
CA LYS A 580 -4.82 -2.54 2.29
C LYS A 580 -5.84 -3.68 2.37
N PRO A 581 -5.41 -4.93 2.58
CA PRO A 581 -6.32 -6.00 2.98
C PRO A 581 -7.13 -5.61 4.24
N GLY A 582 -8.45 -5.79 4.20
CA GLY A 582 -9.36 -5.33 5.27
C GLY A 582 -9.90 -3.91 5.08
N ASP A 583 -9.37 -3.11 4.16
CA ASP A 583 -9.89 -1.77 3.90
C ASP A 583 -11.28 -1.83 3.27
N SER A 584 -12.04 -0.76 3.49
CA SER A 584 -13.25 -0.54 2.71
C SER A 584 -12.89 0.16 1.41
N PHE A 585 -13.14 -0.53 0.30
CA PHE A 585 -12.89 -0.04 -1.05
C PHE A 585 -14.14 0.65 -1.59
N SER A 586 -14.02 1.94 -1.89
CA SER A 586 -15.09 2.72 -2.51
C SER A 586 -14.71 3.07 -3.95
N TYR A 587 -15.67 3.00 -4.86
CA TYR A 587 -15.46 3.33 -6.27
C TYR A 587 -16.56 4.22 -6.82
N LYS A 588 -16.20 4.97 -7.86
CA LYS A 588 -17.11 5.71 -8.71
C LYS A 588 -16.73 5.48 -10.17
N GLY A 589 -17.64 4.90 -10.95
CA GLY A 589 -17.57 4.84 -12.40
C GLY A 589 -18.41 5.96 -13.01
N ILE A 590 -17.83 6.75 -13.90
CA ILE A 590 -18.56 7.68 -14.76
C ILE A 590 -18.56 7.05 -16.15
N LEU A 591 -19.73 6.54 -16.54
CA LEU A 591 -19.88 5.84 -17.80
C LEU A 591 -20.56 6.77 -18.79
N ARG A 592 -19.91 6.97 -19.92
CA ARG A 592 -20.39 7.84 -20.99
C ARG A 592 -20.42 7.07 -22.28
N LYS A 593 -21.37 7.43 -23.10
CA LYS A 593 -21.38 7.10 -24.51
C LYS A 593 -20.97 8.36 -25.23
N LEU A 594 -19.76 8.35 -25.80
CA LEU A 594 -19.37 9.35 -26.78
C LEU A 594 -20.09 9.01 -28.08
N TYR A 595 -20.84 9.97 -28.60
CA TYR A 595 -21.54 9.85 -29.86
C TYR A 595 -21.56 11.23 -30.51
N ARG A 596 -20.97 11.36 -31.70
CA ARG A 596 -20.85 12.64 -32.45
C ARG A 596 -20.23 13.77 -31.65
N GLY A 597 -19.15 13.48 -30.93
CA GLY A 597 -18.45 14.48 -30.10
C GLY A 597 -19.15 14.84 -28.80
N GLN A 598 -20.38 14.37 -28.57
CA GLN A 598 -21.13 14.66 -27.36
C GLN A 598 -21.09 13.46 -26.39
N LEU A 599 -20.78 13.76 -25.12
CA LEU A 599 -20.85 12.79 -24.04
C LEU A 599 -22.29 12.68 -23.54
N SER A 600 -22.91 11.54 -23.81
CA SER A 600 -24.26 11.22 -23.34
C SER A 600 -24.22 10.10 -22.29
N ARG A 601 -25.29 9.99 -21.49
CA ARG A 601 -25.46 8.86 -20.58
C ARG A 601 -25.72 7.56 -21.35
N ILE A 602 -25.22 6.45 -20.83
CA ILE A 602 -25.51 5.13 -21.38
C ILE A 602 -26.89 4.69 -20.86
N ASN A 603 -27.84 4.42 -21.74
CA ASN A 603 -29.24 4.13 -21.36
C ASN A 603 -29.54 2.62 -21.33
N THR A 604 -28.68 1.82 -20.67
CA THR A 604 -28.73 0.35 -20.73
C THR A 604 -29.25 -0.34 -19.46
N GLY A 605 -29.53 0.38 -18.38
CA GLY A 605 -30.07 -0.18 -17.14
C GLY A 605 -28.99 -0.61 -16.12
N GLN A 606 -29.05 -1.86 -15.64
CA GLN A 606 -28.17 -2.37 -14.59
C GLN A 606 -26.81 -2.86 -15.13
N TYR A 607 -25.77 -2.63 -14.33
CA TYR A 607 -24.41 -3.11 -14.56
C TYR A 607 -24.02 -4.09 -13.47
N ARG A 608 -23.14 -5.01 -13.79
CA ARG A 608 -22.53 -5.92 -12.85
C ARG A 608 -21.11 -5.46 -12.58
N VAL A 609 -20.80 -5.25 -11.31
CA VAL A 609 -19.48 -4.85 -10.84
C VAL A 609 -18.79 -6.03 -10.21
N LYS A 610 -17.60 -6.36 -10.71
CA LYS A 610 -16.73 -7.42 -10.20
C LYS A 610 -15.44 -6.83 -9.67
N PHE A 611 -15.04 -7.25 -8.47
CA PHE A 611 -13.69 -7.02 -7.96
C PHE A 611 -12.88 -8.30 -8.11
N ILE A 612 -11.81 -8.23 -8.89
CA ILE A 612 -10.89 -9.33 -9.20
C ILE A 612 -9.60 -9.09 -8.41
N SER A 613 -9.27 -10.02 -7.51
CA SER A 613 -8.08 -9.98 -6.66
C SER A 613 -6.77 -10.09 -7.47
N PRO A 614 -5.59 -9.79 -6.88
CA PRO A 614 -4.31 -9.90 -7.57
C PRO A 614 -3.96 -11.31 -8.07
N THR A 615 -4.58 -12.35 -7.52
CA THR A 615 -4.43 -13.74 -7.98
C THR A 615 -5.40 -14.11 -9.10
N GLY A 616 -6.22 -13.17 -9.59
CA GLY A 616 -7.21 -13.40 -10.64
C GLY A 616 -8.57 -13.89 -10.15
N LYS A 617 -8.76 -14.12 -8.85
CA LYS A 617 -10.04 -14.58 -8.28
C LYS A 617 -11.03 -13.43 -8.09
N THR A 618 -12.26 -13.56 -8.56
CA THR A 618 -13.37 -12.63 -8.24
C THR A 618 -13.77 -12.79 -6.77
N ILE A 619 -13.73 -11.71 -6.00
CA ILE A 619 -14.03 -11.71 -4.55
C ILE A 619 -15.26 -10.87 -4.20
N TYR A 620 -15.79 -10.12 -5.17
CA TYR A 620 -17.01 -9.34 -5.03
C TYR A 620 -17.69 -9.28 -6.38
N GLU A 621 -19.01 -9.46 -6.39
CA GLU A 621 -19.85 -9.34 -7.56
C GLU A 621 -21.20 -8.77 -7.13
N LYS A 622 -21.62 -7.65 -7.72
CA LYS A 622 -22.91 -7.03 -7.42
C LYS A 622 -23.50 -6.33 -8.64
N ASN A 623 -24.82 -6.46 -8.82
CA ASN A 623 -25.55 -5.67 -9.79
C ASN A 623 -25.89 -4.29 -9.21
N VAL A 624 -25.69 -3.24 -9.99
CA VAL A 624 -25.86 -1.85 -9.60
C VAL A 624 -26.54 -1.06 -10.73
N SER A 625 -27.42 -0.15 -10.35
CA SER A 625 -28.08 0.75 -11.29
C SER A 625 -27.25 2.01 -11.49
N GLN A 626 -27.29 2.56 -12.70
CA GLN A 626 -26.68 3.84 -13.02
C GLN A 626 -27.57 5.00 -12.55
N SER A 627 -26.96 6.05 -12.02
CA SER A 627 -27.64 7.29 -11.64
C SER A 627 -28.12 8.06 -12.87
N ASP A 628 -29.00 9.05 -12.67
CA ASP A 628 -29.51 9.91 -13.74
C ASP A 628 -28.41 10.66 -14.51
N TYR A 629 -27.31 10.99 -13.83
CA TYR A 629 -26.10 11.61 -14.39
C TYR A 629 -25.09 10.62 -15.00
N GLY A 630 -25.47 9.36 -15.19
CA GLY A 630 -24.64 8.34 -15.82
C GLY A 630 -23.48 7.82 -14.95
N SER A 631 -23.56 7.94 -13.63
CA SER A 631 -22.54 7.45 -12.70
C SER A 631 -22.99 6.19 -11.97
N ILE A 632 -22.03 5.36 -11.59
CA ILE A 632 -22.22 4.17 -10.76
C ILE A 632 -21.25 4.29 -9.60
N HIS A 633 -21.67 3.95 -8.40
CA HIS A 633 -20.79 3.92 -7.25
C HIS A 633 -21.12 2.74 -6.37
N GLY A 634 -20.18 2.38 -5.50
CA GLY A 634 -20.37 1.32 -4.55
C GLY A 634 -19.24 1.27 -3.56
N ARG A 635 -19.47 0.46 -2.53
CA ARG A 635 -18.53 0.22 -1.45
C ARG A 635 -18.53 -1.25 -1.13
N LEU A 636 -17.34 -1.83 -1.02
CA LEU A 636 -17.15 -3.21 -0.56
C LEU A 636 -16.06 -3.26 0.51
N SER A 637 -16.14 -4.28 1.36
CA SER A 637 -15.09 -4.56 2.35
C SER A 637 -14.13 -5.58 1.76
N LEU A 638 -12.85 -5.22 1.66
CA LEU A 638 -11.82 -6.13 1.19
C LEU A 638 -11.52 -7.18 2.27
N PRO A 639 -11.37 -8.48 1.94
CA PRO A 639 -10.98 -9.48 2.91
C PRO A 639 -9.63 -9.15 3.56
N LYS A 640 -9.48 -9.38 4.87
CA LYS A 640 -8.19 -9.24 5.57
C LYS A 640 -7.13 -10.20 5.02
N THR A 641 -7.56 -11.29 4.40
CA THR A 641 -6.72 -12.33 3.76
C THR A 641 -6.39 -12.03 2.30
N LEU A 642 -6.79 -10.86 1.77
CA LEU A 642 -6.56 -10.51 0.36
C LEU A 642 -5.06 -10.43 0.06
N ALA A 643 -4.64 -11.04 -1.05
CA ALA A 643 -3.26 -10.96 -1.54
C ALA A 643 -2.89 -9.52 -1.92
N THR A 644 -1.62 -9.16 -1.77
CA THR A 644 -1.07 -7.89 -2.24
C THR A 644 -0.70 -7.97 -3.73
N GLY A 645 -0.76 -6.85 -4.44
CA GLY A 645 -0.51 -6.74 -5.87
C GLY A 645 -1.63 -5.97 -6.58
N TRP A 646 -1.64 -6.04 -7.91
CA TRP A 646 -2.63 -5.33 -8.73
C TRP A 646 -3.96 -6.07 -8.79
N ALA A 647 -4.99 -5.50 -8.18
CA ALA A 647 -6.38 -5.94 -8.30
C ALA A 647 -7.09 -5.16 -9.42
N LYS A 648 -8.24 -5.65 -9.89
CA LYS A 648 -9.01 -5.04 -10.98
C LYS A 648 -10.47 -4.88 -10.58
N LEU A 649 -11.05 -3.70 -10.83
CA LEU A 649 -12.49 -3.51 -10.81
C LEU A 649 -12.99 -3.56 -12.25
N ARG A 650 -13.92 -4.47 -12.54
CA ARG A 650 -14.58 -4.60 -13.84
C ARG A 650 -16.04 -4.24 -13.71
N ILE A 651 -16.53 -3.37 -14.59
CA ILE A 651 -17.95 -2.97 -14.69
C ILE A 651 -18.45 -3.43 -16.05
N GLU A 652 -19.35 -4.40 -16.06
CA GLU A 652 -19.93 -4.99 -17.27
C GLU A 652 -21.42 -4.70 -17.34
N SER A 653 -21.92 -4.22 -18.48
CA SER A 653 -23.37 -4.06 -18.68
C SER A 653 -24.04 -5.44 -18.72
N ILE A 654 -25.12 -5.61 -17.97
CA ILE A 654 -25.86 -6.88 -17.94
C ILE A 654 -26.60 -7.10 -19.26
N LYS A 655 -27.13 -6.00 -19.83
CA LYS A 655 -27.92 -6.02 -21.06
C LYS A 655 -27.07 -6.18 -22.31
N ASP A 656 -25.85 -5.63 -22.30
CA ASP A 656 -24.93 -5.64 -23.43
C ASP A 656 -23.52 -5.96 -22.92
N LYS A 657 -23.18 -7.26 -22.92
CA LYS A 657 -21.89 -7.75 -22.38
C LYS A 657 -20.66 -7.20 -23.11
N THR A 658 -20.84 -6.56 -24.28
CA THR A 658 -19.74 -5.90 -25.00
C THR A 658 -19.30 -4.59 -24.31
N ILE A 659 -20.17 -3.99 -23.50
CA ILE A 659 -19.86 -2.79 -22.71
C ILE A 659 -19.19 -3.23 -21.41
N THR A 660 -17.87 -3.26 -21.45
CA THR A 660 -17.02 -3.57 -20.29
C THR A 660 -16.03 -2.45 -20.05
N PHE A 661 -15.83 -2.11 -18.78
CA PHE A 661 -14.83 -1.15 -18.33
C PHE A 661 -13.99 -1.79 -17.24
N GLU A 662 -12.68 -1.56 -17.26
CA GLU A 662 -11.78 -2.10 -16.25
C GLU A 662 -10.77 -1.05 -15.79
N LYS A 663 -10.48 -1.06 -14.49
CA LYS A 663 -9.40 -0.29 -13.90
C LYS A 663 -8.64 -1.12 -12.89
N SER A 664 -7.32 -1.04 -12.93
CA SER A 664 -6.43 -1.68 -11.96
C SER A 664 -6.15 -0.76 -10.78
N PHE A 665 -6.09 -1.35 -9.58
CA PHE A 665 -5.80 -0.69 -8.31
C PHE A 665 -4.77 -1.50 -7.55
N GLU A 666 -3.87 -0.82 -6.85
CA GLU A 666 -2.85 -1.50 -6.06
C GLU A 666 -3.38 -1.89 -4.68
N ILE A 667 -3.24 -3.16 -4.33
CA ILE A 667 -3.42 -3.67 -2.97
C ILE A 667 -2.04 -3.83 -2.35
N ALA A 668 -1.67 -2.94 -1.45
CA ALA A 668 -0.39 -2.99 -0.76
C ALA A 668 -0.59 -3.13 0.75
N LYS A 669 0.29 -3.90 1.38
CA LYS A 669 0.49 -3.77 2.82
C LYS A 669 1.29 -2.49 3.04
N TYR A 670 0.59 -1.39 3.30
CA TYR A 670 1.23 -0.15 3.68
C TYR A 670 2.00 -0.35 5.00
N THR A 671 3.31 -0.33 4.91
CA THR A 671 4.19 -0.08 6.05
C THR A 671 4.31 1.43 6.14
N LYS A 672 3.90 2.03 7.25
CA LYS A 672 4.02 3.49 7.44
C LYS A 672 5.49 3.86 7.31
N LEU A 673 5.84 4.58 6.25
CA LEU A 673 7.03 5.41 6.27
C LEU A 673 6.71 6.54 7.23
N GLU A 674 7.20 6.44 8.47
CA GLU A 674 7.29 7.56 9.39
C GLU A 674 8.21 8.61 8.76
N LYS A 675 7.62 9.51 7.96
CA LYS A 675 8.26 10.78 7.63
C LYS A 675 7.78 11.79 8.66
N GLU A 676 8.72 12.27 9.45
CA GLU A 676 8.57 13.41 10.33
C GLU A 676 8.69 14.65 9.42
N ILE A 677 7.61 15.44 9.31
CA ILE A 677 7.66 16.75 8.68
C ILE A 677 7.92 17.72 9.82
N LEU A 678 9.16 18.21 9.91
CA LEU A 678 9.55 19.31 10.79
C LEU A 678 9.18 20.61 10.09
N PHE A 679 8.34 21.41 10.73
CA PHE A 679 8.13 22.80 10.36
C PHE A 679 9.03 23.63 11.26
N GLU A 680 10.02 24.30 10.68
CA GLU A 680 10.69 25.42 11.33
C GLU A 680 9.85 26.66 11.04
N THR A 681 9.17 27.14 12.07
CA THR A 681 8.55 28.46 12.06
C THR A 681 9.48 29.42 12.78
N ASP A 682 9.67 30.60 12.22
CA ASP A 682 10.40 31.73 12.83
C ASP A 682 9.75 32.21 14.14
N LYS A 683 8.47 31.89 14.36
CA LYS A 683 7.72 32.27 15.56
C LYS A 683 7.02 31.07 16.19
N VAL A 684 6.93 31.11 17.52
CA VAL A 684 6.33 30.07 18.36
C VAL A 684 4.79 30.02 18.22
N ALA A 685 4.15 31.10 17.78
CA ALA A 685 2.72 31.14 17.49
C ALA A 685 2.39 32.21 16.44
N TYR A 686 1.44 31.87 15.56
CA TYR A 686 0.73 32.81 14.71
C TYR A 686 -0.71 32.89 15.23
N PHE A 687 -1.10 34.04 15.78
CA PHE A 687 -2.49 34.29 16.16
C PHE A 687 -3.25 34.82 14.93
N PRO A 688 -4.54 34.45 14.78
CA PRO A 688 -5.34 34.76 13.60
C PRO A 688 -5.56 36.26 13.38
#